data_AF-A0A7W4PMV0-F1
#
_entry.id   AF-A0A7W4PMV0-F1
#
_cell.length_a   1.000
_cell.length_b   1.000
_cell.length_c   1.000
_cell.angle_alpha   90.00
_cell.angle_beta   90.00
_cell.angle_gamma   90.00
#
_symmetry.space_group_name_H-M   'P 1'
#
loop_
_entity.id
_entity.type
_entity.pdbx_description
1 polymer ?
#
loop_
_entity_poly.entity_id
_entity_poly.type
_entity_poly.pdbx_seq_one_letter_code
_entity_poly.pdbx_strand_id
1 'polypeptide(L)'
;MRRHARTLSGVFVLSHIPALAGAASAPAAPVSVSTVPAASSGSSSASAGASARHPAGERIVVTGDGTFATANGHIGNQPGGGLIRPETATRSVSTLSADAIARQAPTSSAFDMVALLPGANVSSSDPLGFAAQTNITVRGLSGDAIGYVLEGMPLNDIAYYSGYPGQFADNENYDQIALAQGAADLDSPVLNASGGLMSLRFRDPSHDAGGMVDASYGSYHTDREFARVDTGEIGHSGIRAFVSYSHGETSNWRGSGRDRRQHIDFKAVKEWGDGNRVSVLGTWNDAVTSNYPQIDMADWHAYGVSGPNNYASTYDPSNAAAGTDYWRLYQDPYRLFYVAAPSRFTLTRALHLSVTPYAQWGYGNAPGGTVLSTTGNWQGTEALPYAVSIPGAQDGMATVMADYTQSSYRTGFTSALDWRLGRHRLTMGYWYDYSDDTETQPFSLLPANGHPGNIWADSAKGTILLPDGRQLLGGDNHTISQVSALFVGDTMSFLNQRLTIEAGFKEVMLSRDGTNNLPGPQYRSTMNVAEPLPRLGARFQIDPRHQIFASVSTNFRAPAESSLYDAYDPSSGALVNTANNTLRNEYSISEEVGYRYAGNRVIGSVTFFNYNFTNRQIQTVVSHNGSLIGSTVNAGGQTSRGIDVEAGLRPWHHFSPYVSGEYLHATIDNDMAVDGDLLPTRGKTAVRSPSLQAAIGLTYDDGTFFGMASVKYVGHQYATFMNDERMPDHTTGNLTLGYRMSSIGVARHPEFRLNFINITDSHYLSGVANPTFNARDATGRYGTTIAGEAPTYYVGGGFAMLLTGSSAF
;
A
#
# COMPACT_ATOMS: atom_id res chain seq x y z
N MET A 1 -57.68 -8.75 4.20
CA MET A 1 -58.69 -8.54 5.27
C MET A 1 -58.12 -9.10 6.57
N ARG A 2 -58.05 -8.26 7.63
CA ARG A 2 -57.67 -8.55 9.05
C ARG A 2 -56.23 -9.06 9.29
N ARG A 3 -55.28 -8.16 9.60
CA ARG A 3 -54.97 -7.52 10.91
C ARG A 3 -54.27 -8.48 11.89
N HIS A 4 -52.98 -8.22 12.14
CA HIS A 4 -52.50 -7.84 13.48
C HIS A 4 -51.20 -7.03 13.37
N ALA A 5 -51.13 -6.03 14.24
CA ALA A 5 -50.08 -5.03 14.41
C ALA A 5 -49.55 -5.10 15.85
N ARG A 6 -48.29 -4.67 16.06
CA ARG A 6 -47.65 -4.06 17.27
C ARG A 6 -46.14 -4.35 17.16
N THR A 7 -45.25 -3.40 16.86
CA THR A 7 -44.65 -2.36 17.72
C THR A 7 -44.29 -2.81 19.14
N LEU A 8 -42.99 -2.86 19.46
CA LEU A 8 -42.45 -2.46 20.77
C LEU A 8 -40.91 -2.34 20.75
N SER A 9 -40.47 -1.26 21.38
CA SER A 9 -39.10 -0.81 21.68
C SER A 9 -38.44 -1.58 22.84
N GLY A 10 -37.11 -1.48 22.96
CA GLY A 10 -36.33 -1.82 24.17
C GLY A 10 -34.90 -2.27 23.81
N VAL A 11 -33.87 -1.41 23.91
CA VAL A 11 -33.03 -1.18 25.09
C VAL A 11 -32.34 -2.45 25.61
N PHE A 12 -31.03 -2.55 25.40
CA PHE A 12 -30.06 -3.41 26.13
C PHE A 12 -28.78 -2.57 26.31
N VAL A 13 -28.55 -1.91 27.45
CA VAL A 13 -27.96 -2.40 28.72
C VAL A 13 -26.56 -2.99 28.54
N LEU A 14 -25.56 -2.13 28.78
CA LEU A 14 -24.17 -2.45 29.11
C LEU A 14 -24.12 -3.23 30.42
N SER A 15 -23.45 -4.39 30.44
CA SER A 15 -23.06 -5.09 31.67
C SER A 15 -21.53 -5.04 31.84
N HIS A 16 -21.10 -4.36 32.91
CA HIS A 16 -19.77 -4.41 33.51
C HIS A 16 -19.49 -5.75 34.21
N ILE A 17 -18.20 -6.05 34.45
CA ILE A 17 -17.57 -6.61 35.70
C ILE A 17 -16.18 -7.22 35.35
N PRO A 18 -15.10 -7.13 36.18
CA PRO A 18 -14.61 -6.01 36.99
C PRO A 18 -13.06 -5.81 36.89
N ALA A 19 -12.57 -4.69 37.42
CA ALA A 19 -11.15 -4.49 37.73
C ALA A 19 -10.81 -5.10 39.12
N LEU A 20 -9.61 -5.66 39.26
CA LEU A 20 -9.00 -6.05 40.53
C LEU A 20 -7.66 -5.31 40.66
N ALA A 21 -7.63 -4.35 41.59
CA ALA A 21 -6.42 -3.69 42.08
C ALA A 21 -6.05 -4.31 43.44
N GLY A 22 -4.74 -4.53 43.65
CA GLY A 22 -4.15 -4.87 44.94
C GLY A 22 -2.93 -3.99 45.17
N ALA A 23 -3.03 -3.14 46.19
CA ALA A 23 -2.11 -2.05 46.54
C ALA A 23 -0.95 -2.50 47.45
N ALA A 24 0.11 -1.68 47.51
CA ALA A 24 0.96 -1.53 48.69
C ALA A 24 1.40 -0.06 48.84
N SER A 25 1.40 0.42 50.08
CA SER A 25 1.28 1.80 50.53
C SER A 25 2.56 2.43 51.12
N ALA A 26 2.82 3.70 50.76
CA ALA A 26 3.15 4.90 51.60
C ALA A 26 4.47 4.96 52.45
N PRO A 27 4.93 6.14 52.97
CA PRO A 27 4.27 7.46 53.07
C PRO A 27 5.13 8.72 52.73
N ALA A 28 4.52 9.89 52.96
CA ALA A 28 4.78 11.26 52.48
C ALA A 28 5.64 12.18 53.37
N ALA A 29 6.02 13.37 52.86
CA ALA A 29 5.91 14.68 53.55
C ALA A 29 6.13 15.90 52.58
N PRO A 30 5.59 17.11 52.88
CA PRO A 30 5.33 18.20 51.91
C PRO A 30 6.14 19.49 52.15
N VAL A 31 6.25 20.40 51.16
CA VAL A 31 6.54 21.85 51.40
C VAL A 31 5.80 22.76 50.42
N SER A 32 5.47 23.93 50.95
CA SER A 32 4.44 24.94 50.67
C SER A 32 4.76 26.05 49.66
N VAL A 33 3.67 26.72 49.27
CA VAL A 33 3.48 27.90 48.38
C VAL A 33 3.98 29.22 49.00
N SER A 34 4.39 30.17 48.16
CA SER A 34 4.36 31.62 48.47
C SER A 34 4.10 32.46 47.21
N THR A 35 3.39 33.57 47.40
CA THR A 35 2.73 34.45 46.41
C THR A 35 3.24 35.90 46.48
N VAL A 36 3.36 36.57 45.31
CA VAL A 36 3.01 38.00 44.99
C VAL A 36 3.98 39.11 45.53
N PRO A 37 4.13 40.35 44.95
CA PRO A 37 3.30 41.09 43.96
C PRO A 37 3.97 41.76 42.74
N ALA A 38 3.09 42.32 41.90
CA ALA A 38 3.26 43.13 40.69
C ALA A 38 3.71 44.59 40.89
N ALA A 39 4.23 45.21 39.82
CA ALA A 39 4.09 46.64 39.53
C ALA A 39 4.24 46.94 38.02
N SER A 40 3.42 47.88 37.57
CA SER A 40 3.12 48.32 36.20
C SER A 40 4.01 49.45 35.66
N SER A 41 4.09 49.58 34.32
CA SER A 41 3.73 50.77 33.49
C SER A 41 4.70 51.07 32.32
N GLY A 42 4.13 51.50 31.17
CA GLY A 42 4.83 52.47 30.29
C GLY A 42 5.06 52.12 28.81
N SER A 43 3.99 52.14 28.01
CA SER A 43 3.84 52.61 26.61
C SER A 43 5.00 52.71 25.57
N SER A 44 4.63 52.29 24.35
CA SER A 44 4.92 52.85 23.00
C SER A 44 6.18 52.38 22.24
N SER A 45 5.97 51.67 21.12
CA SER A 45 6.13 52.22 19.76
C SER A 45 5.88 51.13 18.72
N ALA A 46 5.07 51.45 17.70
CA ALA A 46 4.86 50.62 16.53
C ALA A 46 6.15 50.50 15.70
N SER A 47 6.50 49.29 15.28
CA SER A 47 7.33 49.07 14.10
C SER A 47 6.84 47.84 13.35
N ALA A 48 6.40 48.09 12.11
CA ALA A 48 6.13 47.05 11.13
C ALA A 48 7.45 46.34 10.80
N GLY A 49 7.58 45.10 11.25
CA GLY A 49 8.70 44.21 10.92
C GLY A 49 8.17 43.02 10.13
N ALA A 50 8.51 42.98 8.85
CA ALA A 50 8.24 41.85 7.97
C ALA A 50 8.83 40.55 8.57
N SER A 51 7.96 39.63 8.98
CA SER A 51 8.37 38.30 9.42
C SER A 51 8.75 37.47 8.20
N ALA A 52 10.06 37.25 8.04
CA ALA A 52 10.60 36.34 7.07
C ALA A 52 10.15 34.91 7.41
N ARG A 53 9.31 34.31 6.55
CA ARG A 53 8.95 32.90 6.63
C ARG A 53 10.22 32.05 6.55
N HIS A 54 10.50 31.34 7.64
CA HIS A 54 11.52 30.29 7.71
C HIS A 54 11.09 29.11 6.82
N PRO A 55 11.97 28.52 6.00
CA PRO A 55 11.64 27.32 5.27
C PRO A 55 11.59 26.15 6.26
N ALA A 56 10.40 25.59 6.46
CA ALA A 56 10.26 24.23 6.94
C ALA A 56 10.76 23.32 5.81
N GLY A 57 11.78 22.51 6.09
CA GLY A 57 12.05 21.32 5.29
C GLY A 57 10.78 20.47 5.28
N GLU A 58 10.40 19.99 4.10
CA GLU A 58 9.22 19.21 3.73
C GLU A 58 8.53 18.50 4.91
N ARG A 59 7.71 19.26 5.65
CA ARG A 59 6.61 18.76 6.47
C ARG A 59 5.56 19.83 6.36
N ILE A 60 4.57 19.55 5.53
CA ILE A 60 3.45 20.44 5.34
C ILE A 60 2.63 20.40 6.63
N VAL A 61 2.64 21.54 7.32
CA VAL A 61 1.57 21.90 8.23
C VAL A 61 0.62 22.73 7.38
N VAL A 62 -0.39 22.10 6.78
CA VAL A 62 -1.57 22.84 6.36
C VAL A 62 -2.26 23.22 7.66
N THR A 63 -2.10 24.48 8.07
CA THR A 63 -3.06 25.09 8.99
C THR A 63 -4.32 25.34 8.17
N GLY A 64 -5.12 24.29 7.99
CA GLY A 64 -6.52 24.50 7.64
C GLY A 64 -7.15 25.11 8.87
N ASP A 65 -7.83 26.24 8.73
CA ASP A 65 -8.79 26.68 9.74
C ASP A 65 -9.71 25.46 9.97
N GLY A 66 -9.67 24.85 11.15
CA GLY A 66 -10.31 23.56 11.47
C GLY A 66 -11.83 23.53 11.32
N THR A 67 -12.42 24.51 10.66
CA THR A 67 -13.81 24.56 10.26
C THR A 67 -14.04 23.75 8.99
N PHE A 68 -15.06 22.88 9.00
CA PHE A 68 -15.60 22.23 7.81
C PHE A 68 -16.18 23.28 6.85
N ALA A 69 -15.37 23.83 5.94
CA ALA A 69 -15.86 24.74 4.90
C ALA A 69 -16.80 24.04 3.89
N THR A 70 -16.71 22.71 3.82
CA THR A 70 -17.54 21.73 3.10
C THR A 70 -17.65 20.47 3.98
N ALA A 71 -18.53 19.49 3.69
CA ALA A 71 -18.66 18.26 4.49
C ALA A 71 -17.32 17.55 4.77
N ASN A 72 -16.43 17.62 3.80
CA ASN A 72 -15.09 17.05 3.76
C ASN A 72 -13.98 18.08 4.04
N GLY A 73 -14.29 19.37 4.27
CA GLY A 73 -13.33 20.39 4.75
C GLY A 73 -12.42 21.03 3.68
N HIS A 74 -12.77 20.90 2.39
CA HIS A 74 -11.90 21.28 1.27
C HIS A 74 -12.62 22.16 0.23
N ILE A 75 -11.92 23.18 -0.29
CA ILE A 75 -12.38 24.14 -1.29
C ILE A 75 -11.46 24.06 -2.51
N GLY A 76 -12.00 23.68 -3.67
CA GLY A 76 -11.29 23.29 -4.91
C GLY A 76 -10.40 24.33 -5.58
N ASN A 77 -9.53 24.99 -4.83
CA ASN A 77 -8.68 26.09 -5.25
C ASN A 77 -7.24 25.66 -5.53
N GLN A 78 -6.95 24.37 -5.40
CA GLN A 78 -5.62 23.81 -5.62
C GLN A 78 -5.29 23.71 -7.13
N PRO A 79 -4.02 23.91 -7.53
CA PRO A 79 -3.57 23.72 -8.90
C PRO A 79 -3.88 22.31 -9.41
N GLY A 80 -4.31 22.19 -10.67
CA GLY A 80 -4.69 20.90 -11.26
C GLY A 80 -5.80 20.17 -10.51
N GLY A 81 -6.61 20.88 -9.71
CA GLY A 81 -7.63 20.27 -8.86
C GLY A 81 -7.09 19.54 -7.63
N GLY A 82 -5.81 19.77 -7.28
CA GLY A 82 -5.13 19.09 -6.17
C GLY A 82 -4.17 17.98 -6.59
N LEU A 83 -4.05 17.72 -7.90
CA LEU A 83 -3.13 16.71 -8.46
C LEU A 83 -1.68 17.19 -8.57
N ILE A 84 -1.42 18.48 -8.38
CA ILE A 84 -0.08 19.05 -8.44
C ILE A 84 0.06 20.24 -7.50
N ARG A 85 1.25 20.44 -6.95
CA ARG A 85 1.61 21.61 -6.14
C ARG A 85 3.04 22.05 -6.44
N PRO A 86 3.44 23.27 -6.04
CA PRO A 86 4.85 23.66 -6.07
C PRO A 86 5.68 22.77 -5.15
N GLU A 87 6.75 22.18 -5.68
CA GLU A 87 7.69 21.35 -4.91
C GLU A 87 9.06 22.02 -4.77
N THR A 88 9.77 21.68 -3.69
CA THR A 88 11.10 22.21 -3.39
C THR A 88 12.14 21.13 -3.08
N ALA A 89 11.79 19.85 -3.25
CA ALA A 89 12.71 18.74 -3.05
C ALA A 89 13.87 18.76 -4.06
N THR A 90 14.99 18.13 -3.72
CA THR A 90 16.17 17.96 -4.60
C THR A 90 16.03 16.79 -5.59
N ARG A 91 14.88 16.10 -5.59
CA ARG A 91 14.53 14.90 -6.37
C ARG A 91 13.08 14.99 -6.89
N SER A 92 12.64 14.07 -7.74
CA SER A 92 11.23 13.98 -8.18
C SER A 92 10.27 13.63 -7.03
N VAL A 93 9.17 14.38 -6.93
CA VAL A 93 8.04 14.11 -6.02
C VAL A 93 6.78 14.64 -6.68
N SER A 94 5.73 13.84 -6.73
CA SER A 94 4.39 14.27 -7.11
C SER A 94 3.46 14.09 -5.90
N THR A 95 2.66 15.10 -5.59
CA THR A 95 1.81 15.08 -4.40
C THR A 95 0.37 15.40 -4.69
N LEU A 96 -0.51 14.51 -4.24
CA LEU A 96 -1.95 14.68 -4.19
C LEU A 96 -2.37 15.37 -2.89
N SER A 97 -3.22 16.40 -3.00
CA SER A 97 -3.83 17.06 -1.85
C SER A 97 -5.20 16.45 -1.50
N ALA A 98 -5.66 16.71 -0.28
CA ALA A 98 -6.99 16.31 0.15
C ALA A 98 -8.14 16.83 -0.73
N ASP A 99 -7.99 17.96 -1.44
CA ASP A 99 -8.98 18.45 -2.42
C ASP A 99 -9.22 17.45 -3.56
N ALA A 100 -8.15 16.80 -4.05
CA ALA A 100 -8.25 15.82 -5.11
C ALA A 100 -8.74 14.47 -4.57
N ILE A 101 -8.29 14.09 -3.37
CA ILE A 101 -8.75 12.89 -2.65
C ILE A 101 -10.27 12.93 -2.45
N ALA A 102 -10.80 14.07 -1.97
CA ALA A 102 -12.22 14.26 -1.68
C ALA A 102 -13.16 14.14 -2.91
N ARG A 103 -12.62 14.21 -4.13
CA ARG A 103 -13.37 14.07 -5.39
C ARG A 103 -13.33 12.65 -5.96
N GLN A 104 -12.51 11.77 -5.40
CA GLN A 104 -12.49 10.37 -5.81
C GLN A 104 -13.73 9.63 -5.32
N ALA A 105 -13.87 8.37 -5.72
CA ALA A 105 -14.87 7.52 -5.09
C ALA A 105 -14.47 7.28 -3.63
N PRO A 106 -15.43 7.22 -2.68
CA PRO A 106 -15.10 6.97 -1.28
C PRO A 106 -14.50 5.58 -1.04
N THR A 107 -14.66 4.66 -1.99
CA THR A 107 -14.03 3.34 -1.96
C THR A 107 -12.64 3.32 -2.62
N SER A 108 -12.22 4.40 -3.30
CA SER A 108 -10.92 4.46 -3.99
C SER A 108 -9.78 4.26 -3.00
N SER A 109 -8.87 3.37 -3.37
CA SER A 109 -7.70 3.03 -2.57
C SER A 109 -6.57 4.04 -2.74
N ALA A 110 -5.56 4.01 -1.87
CA ALA A 110 -4.39 4.88 -1.99
C ALA A 110 -3.63 4.71 -3.32
N PHE A 111 -3.70 3.53 -3.94
CA PHE A 111 -3.07 3.28 -5.23
C PHE A 111 -3.86 3.97 -6.35
N ASP A 112 -5.19 3.81 -6.37
CA ASP A 112 -6.06 4.46 -7.37
C ASP A 112 -5.87 5.97 -7.39
N MET A 113 -5.65 6.57 -6.23
CA MET A 113 -5.43 8.01 -6.06
C MET A 113 -4.18 8.54 -6.75
N VAL A 114 -3.13 7.72 -6.85
CA VAL A 114 -1.88 8.11 -7.51
C VAL A 114 -1.82 7.68 -8.97
N ALA A 115 -2.84 6.98 -9.50
CA ALA A 115 -2.84 6.44 -10.86
C ALA A 115 -2.69 7.52 -11.96
N LEU A 116 -3.10 8.76 -11.67
CA LEU A 116 -2.95 9.90 -12.58
C LEU A 116 -1.57 10.56 -12.53
N LEU A 117 -0.73 10.23 -11.54
CA LEU A 117 0.61 10.82 -11.41
C LEU A 117 1.58 10.25 -12.47
N PRO A 118 2.66 10.98 -12.82
CA PRO A 118 3.68 10.48 -13.73
C PRO A 118 4.28 9.16 -13.25
N GLY A 119 4.43 8.24 -14.20
CA GLY A 119 5.04 6.92 -14.02
C GLY A 119 4.26 5.90 -13.21
N ALA A 120 3.16 6.29 -12.55
CA ALA A 120 2.30 5.37 -11.81
C ALA A 120 1.32 4.66 -12.75
N ASN A 121 1.28 3.32 -12.64
CA ASN A 121 0.29 2.45 -13.27
C ASN A 121 -0.32 1.54 -12.20
N VAL A 122 -1.65 1.50 -12.09
CA VAL A 122 -2.35 0.66 -11.12
C VAL A 122 -3.07 -0.44 -11.86
N SER A 123 -2.80 -1.68 -11.47
CA SER A 123 -3.42 -2.88 -12.00
C SER A 123 -4.30 -3.47 -10.92
N SER A 124 -5.62 -3.34 -11.06
CA SER A 124 -6.60 -3.93 -10.14
C SER A 124 -7.52 -4.89 -10.90
N SER A 125 -8.04 -5.89 -10.18
CA SER A 125 -9.07 -6.81 -10.67
C SER A 125 -10.49 -6.33 -10.41
N ASP A 126 -10.68 -5.18 -9.74
CA ASP A 126 -12.00 -4.63 -9.43
C ASP A 126 -12.05 -3.09 -9.63
N PRO A 127 -13.25 -2.50 -9.84
CA PRO A 127 -13.39 -1.06 -10.07
C PRO A 127 -13.54 -0.22 -8.78
N LEU A 128 -13.71 -0.84 -7.61
CA LEU A 128 -14.11 -0.19 -6.36
C LEU A 128 -13.02 -0.20 -5.27
N GLY A 129 -11.85 -0.78 -5.52
CA GLY A 129 -10.70 -0.76 -4.60
C GLY A 129 -10.77 -1.77 -3.45
N PHE A 130 -11.62 -2.80 -3.56
CA PHE A 130 -11.77 -3.84 -2.54
C PHE A 130 -10.85 -5.04 -2.75
N ALA A 131 -10.51 -5.39 -3.98
CA ALA A 131 -9.81 -6.63 -4.29
C ALA A 131 -8.36 -6.62 -3.76
N ALA A 132 -7.96 -7.75 -3.18
CA ALA A 132 -6.58 -8.00 -2.79
C ALA A 132 -5.64 -8.08 -4.01
N GLN A 133 -6.14 -8.46 -5.20
CA GLN A 133 -5.38 -8.46 -6.47
C GLN A 133 -5.22 -7.05 -7.05
N THR A 134 -4.48 -6.22 -6.32
CA THR A 134 -4.10 -4.88 -6.76
C THR A 134 -2.58 -4.73 -6.70
N ASN A 135 -1.99 -4.25 -7.78
CA ASN A 135 -0.57 -3.91 -7.85
C ASN A 135 -0.38 -2.49 -8.39
N ILE A 136 0.72 -1.85 -8.03
CA ILE A 136 1.16 -0.58 -8.60
C ILE A 136 2.54 -0.76 -9.22
N THR A 137 2.77 -0.19 -10.41
CA THR A 137 4.11 -0.02 -10.95
C THR A 137 4.45 1.46 -11.05
N VAL A 138 5.69 1.83 -10.69
CA VAL A 138 6.23 3.20 -10.82
C VAL A 138 7.51 3.13 -11.65
N ARG A 139 7.55 3.79 -12.80
CA ARG A 139 8.69 3.72 -13.74
C ARG A 139 9.07 2.27 -14.10
N GLY A 140 8.08 1.39 -14.21
CA GLY A 140 8.23 -0.04 -14.52
C GLY A 140 8.66 -0.92 -13.34
N LEU A 141 8.70 -0.39 -12.11
CA LEU A 141 9.08 -1.12 -10.90
C LEU A 141 7.81 -1.48 -10.11
N SER A 142 7.64 -2.75 -9.77
CA SER A 142 6.42 -3.29 -9.12
C SER A 142 6.26 -2.83 -7.66
N GLY A 143 5.07 -3.04 -7.07
CA GLY A 143 4.73 -2.51 -5.75
C GLY A 143 5.63 -3.03 -4.63
N ASP A 144 6.19 -4.22 -4.79
CA ASP A 144 7.22 -4.79 -3.90
C ASP A 144 8.56 -4.05 -3.96
N ALA A 145 8.77 -3.17 -4.94
CA ALA A 145 9.90 -2.23 -5.05
C ALA A 145 9.54 -0.80 -4.58
N ILE A 146 8.33 -0.56 -4.06
CA ILE A 146 7.88 0.73 -3.55
C ILE A 146 7.77 0.65 -2.03
N GLY A 147 8.39 1.59 -1.32
CA GLY A 147 8.18 1.73 0.12
C GLY A 147 6.85 2.44 0.41
N TYR A 148 6.13 2.01 1.45
CA TYR A 148 4.87 2.65 1.88
C TYR A 148 5.00 3.10 3.32
N VAL A 149 4.74 4.38 3.60
CA VAL A 149 4.80 4.93 4.97
C VAL A 149 3.59 5.81 5.31
N LEU A 150 3.02 5.62 6.50
CA LEU A 150 2.04 6.51 7.12
C LEU A 150 2.70 7.27 8.27
N GLU A 151 2.94 8.57 8.08
CA GLU A 151 3.61 9.44 9.07
C GLU A 151 4.90 8.84 9.67
N GLY A 152 5.66 8.11 8.85
CA GLY A 152 6.93 7.47 9.23
C GLY A 152 6.80 6.05 9.76
N MET A 153 5.59 5.50 9.90
CA MET A 153 5.37 4.08 10.14
C MET A 153 5.30 3.33 8.80
N PRO A 154 6.03 2.22 8.60
CA PRO A 154 5.94 1.46 7.38
C PRO A 154 4.58 0.75 7.24
N LEU A 155 4.07 0.53 6.03
CA LEU A 155 2.79 -0.17 5.79
C LEU A 155 2.92 -1.44 4.95
N ASN A 156 4.13 -1.75 4.48
CA ASN A 156 4.37 -2.93 3.67
C ASN A 156 4.37 -4.19 4.52
N ASP A 157 3.92 -5.29 3.93
CA ASP A 157 4.15 -6.63 4.48
C ASP A 157 5.67 -6.91 4.58
N ILE A 158 6.09 -7.66 5.60
CA ILE A 158 7.52 -7.88 5.87
C ILE A 158 8.12 -9.05 5.08
N ALA A 159 7.28 -10.03 4.71
CA ALA A 159 7.69 -11.23 3.99
C ALA A 159 7.90 -10.95 2.49
N TYR A 160 6.97 -10.20 1.89
CA TYR A 160 6.88 -9.95 0.44
C TYR A 160 7.07 -8.49 0.04
N TYR A 161 7.12 -7.56 1.00
CA TYR A 161 7.25 -6.11 0.80
C TYR A 161 6.11 -5.44 0.02
N SER A 162 5.07 -6.17 -0.32
CA SER A 162 3.92 -5.65 -1.04
C SER A 162 3.10 -4.73 -0.14
N GLY A 163 2.53 -3.67 -0.73
CA GLY A 163 1.51 -2.86 -0.10
C GLY A 163 0.13 -3.34 -0.55
N TYR A 164 -0.78 -3.56 0.41
CA TYR A 164 -2.16 -3.96 0.14
C TYR A 164 -3.09 -2.76 0.39
N PRO A 165 -3.45 -1.98 -0.65
CA PRO A 165 -4.08 -0.68 -0.45
C PRO A 165 -5.49 -0.78 0.13
N GLY A 166 -6.17 -1.93 -0.02
CA GLY A 166 -7.45 -2.23 0.65
C GLY A 166 -7.33 -2.41 2.18
N GLN A 167 -6.12 -2.51 2.72
CA GLN A 167 -5.85 -2.58 4.15
C GLN A 167 -5.45 -1.22 4.75
N PHE A 168 -5.16 -0.22 3.91
CA PHE A 168 -4.73 1.11 4.34
C PHE A 168 -5.92 1.95 4.82
N ALA A 169 -5.64 3.05 5.50
CA ALA A 169 -6.66 3.96 6.04
C ALA A 169 -7.70 4.42 5.01
N ASP A 170 -8.90 4.74 5.50
CA ASP A 170 -9.96 5.30 4.67
C ASP A 170 -9.57 6.67 4.12
N ASN A 171 -9.98 6.94 2.88
CA ASN A 171 -9.45 8.08 2.16
C ASN A 171 -9.92 9.43 2.71
N GLU A 172 -11.07 9.48 3.37
CA GLU A 172 -11.59 10.66 4.05
C GLU A 172 -10.64 11.16 5.17
N ASN A 173 -9.77 10.27 5.66
CA ASN A 173 -8.79 10.55 6.71
C ASN A 173 -7.44 11.06 6.18
N TYR A 174 -7.18 11.02 4.87
CA TYR A 174 -5.91 11.50 4.30
C TYR A 174 -5.90 13.00 4.03
N ASP A 175 -4.81 13.65 4.42
CA ASP A 175 -4.53 15.05 4.10
C ASP A 175 -3.71 15.17 2.81
N GLN A 176 -2.84 14.17 2.58
CA GLN A 176 -1.98 14.12 1.41
C GLN A 176 -1.54 12.67 1.15
N ILE A 177 -1.33 12.36 -0.13
CA ILE A 177 -0.58 11.20 -0.60
C ILE A 177 0.52 11.70 -1.54
N ALA A 178 1.78 11.42 -1.24
CA ALA A 178 2.92 11.79 -2.07
C ALA A 178 3.64 10.57 -2.62
N LEU A 179 4.10 10.65 -3.86
CA LEU A 179 4.89 9.64 -4.52
C LEU A 179 6.25 10.24 -4.91
N ALA A 180 7.31 9.81 -4.22
CA ALA A 180 8.69 10.15 -4.57
C ALA A 180 9.24 9.04 -5.48
N GLN A 181 9.20 9.27 -6.80
CA GLN A 181 9.68 8.30 -7.77
C GLN A 181 11.21 8.13 -7.62
N GLY A 182 11.69 6.89 -7.48
CA GLY A 182 13.12 6.55 -7.53
C GLY A 182 13.99 6.84 -6.31
N ALA A 183 13.45 7.46 -5.26
CA ALA A 183 14.24 7.82 -4.08
C ALA A 183 13.41 7.86 -2.80
N ALA A 184 13.75 7.02 -1.82
CA ALA A 184 13.18 7.05 -0.47
C ALA A 184 13.74 8.21 0.38
N ASP A 185 13.13 8.53 1.53
CA ASP A 185 13.72 9.48 2.49
C ASP A 185 14.91 8.85 3.22
N LEU A 186 15.78 9.70 3.76
CA LEU A 186 16.94 9.23 4.52
C LEU A 186 16.50 8.45 5.77
N ASP A 187 15.40 8.87 6.39
CA ASP A 187 14.83 8.32 7.62
C ASP A 187 13.67 7.33 7.37
N SER A 188 13.33 6.99 6.13
CA SER A 188 12.26 6.02 5.86
C SER A 188 12.61 4.61 6.37
N PRO A 189 11.74 3.96 7.17
CA PRO A 189 11.98 2.62 7.72
C PRO A 189 11.50 1.49 6.78
N VAL A 190 12.07 1.43 5.58
CA VAL A 190 11.68 0.46 4.53
C VAL A 190 12.91 -0.29 3.99
N LEU A 191 12.69 -1.55 3.58
CA LEU A 191 13.73 -2.47 3.08
C LEU A 191 13.62 -2.72 1.56
N ASN A 192 12.77 -1.97 0.85
CA ASN A 192 12.33 -2.34 -0.49
C ASN A 192 12.08 -1.16 -1.44
N ALA A 193 12.66 0.02 -1.18
CA ALA A 193 12.29 1.26 -1.89
C ALA A 193 13.12 1.56 -3.16
N SER A 194 13.43 0.53 -3.96
CA SER A 194 14.23 0.69 -5.19
C SER A 194 13.50 1.45 -6.31
N GLY A 195 12.16 1.43 -6.32
CA GLY A 195 11.31 2.23 -7.20
C GLY A 195 10.78 3.53 -6.60
N GLY A 196 11.04 3.79 -5.33
CA GLY A 196 10.66 5.01 -4.65
C GLY A 196 9.82 4.78 -3.39
N LEU A 197 9.12 5.83 -2.99
CA LEU A 197 8.38 5.88 -1.72
C LEU A 197 7.02 6.54 -1.90
N MET A 198 5.97 5.86 -1.44
CA MET A 198 4.65 6.42 -1.23
C MET A 198 4.50 6.84 0.24
N SER A 199 4.25 8.12 0.47
CA SER A 199 4.06 8.70 1.80
C SER A 199 2.63 9.19 1.99
N LEU A 200 1.98 8.70 3.04
CA LEU A 200 0.61 9.05 3.41
C LEU A 200 0.63 9.87 4.71
N ARG A 201 -0.27 10.85 4.81
CA ARG A 201 -0.45 11.67 6.02
C ARG A 201 -1.92 11.74 6.40
N PHE A 202 -2.21 11.55 7.68
CA PHE A 202 -3.56 11.78 8.22
C PHE A 202 -3.84 13.26 8.38
N ARG A 203 -5.09 13.63 8.13
CA ARG A 203 -5.66 14.90 8.57
C ARG A 203 -5.54 14.98 10.09
N ASP A 204 -5.02 16.10 10.58
CA ASP A 204 -5.03 16.34 12.02
C ASP A 204 -6.48 16.48 12.52
N PRO A 205 -6.78 16.11 13.78
CA PRO A 205 -8.10 16.30 14.34
C PRO A 205 -8.52 17.77 14.32
N SER A 206 -9.81 18.09 14.20
CA SER A 206 -10.26 19.49 14.25
C SER A 206 -9.95 20.16 15.61
N HIS A 207 -9.83 21.49 15.60
CA HIS A 207 -9.80 22.30 16.82
C HIS A 207 -11.17 22.38 17.50
N ASP A 208 -12.25 22.25 16.72
CA ASP A 208 -13.61 22.28 17.21
C ASP A 208 -14.20 20.86 17.24
N ALA A 209 -15.07 20.60 18.21
CA ALA A 209 -15.77 19.31 18.27
C ALA A 209 -16.79 19.21 17.14
N GLY A 210 -16.84 18.05 16.48
CA GLY A 210 -17.72 17.82 15.35
C GLY A 210 -17.41 16.49 14.68
N GLY A 211 -17.75 16.37 13.41
CA GLY A 211 -17.41 15.18 12.64
C GLY A 211 -17.99 15.21 11.24
N MET A 212 -17.89 14.07 10.55
CA MET A 212 -18.50 13.86 9.25
C MET A 212 -19.06 12.44 9.14
N VAL A 213 -20.11 12.30 8.35
CA VAL A 213 -20.68 11.01 7.94
C VAL A 213 -20.79 10.96 6.43
N ASP A 214 -20.56 9.78 5.87
CA ASP A 214 -20.74 9.48 4.46
C ASP A 214 -21.47 8.15 4.32
N ALA A 215 -22.40 8.08 3.37
CA ALA A 215 -23.08 6.84 2.99
C ALA A 215 -23.11 6.72 1.47
N SER A 216 -22.73 5.55 0.96
CA SER A 216 -22.62 5.26 -0.46
C SER A 216 -23.40 4.01 -0.84
N TYR A 217 -24.03 4.05 -2.02
CA TYR A 217 -24.71 2.90 -2.62
C TYR A 217 -24.55 2.91 -4.15
N GLY A 218 -24.41 1.74 -4.77
CA GLY A 218 -24.32 1.69 -6.23
C GLY A 218 -24.13 0.32 -6.86
N SER A 219 -23.35 0.29 -7.95
CA SER A 219 -23.08 -0.91 -8.75
C SER A 219 -22.65 -2.11 -7.90
N TYR A 220 -22.93 -3.33 -8.37
CA TYR A 220 -22.49 -4.57 -7.71
C TYR A 220 -22.99 -4.75 -6.26
N HIS A 221 -24.12 -4.14 -5.94
CA HIS A 221 -24.68 -4.13 -4.58
C HIS A 221 -23.68 -3.55 -3.57
N THR A 222 -22.91 -2.54 -3.98
CA THR A 222 -22.02 -1.86 -3.06
C THR A 222 -22.81 -1.04 -2.07
N ASP A 223 -22.49 -1.22 -0.81
CA ASP A 223 -22.91 -0.34 0.29
C ASP A 223 -21.66 0.03 1.11
N ARG A 224 -21.53 1.31 1.44
CA ARG A 224 -20.47 1.79 2.34
C ARG A 224 -21.01 2.84 3.28
N GLU A 225 -20.68 2.71 4.55
CA GLU A 225 -20.96 3.66 5.60
C GLU A 225 -19.65 4.11 6.23
N PHE A 226 -19.49 5.41 6.45
CA PHE A 226 -18.34 6.00 7.11
C PHE A 226 -18.81 7.05 8.12
N ALA A 227 -18.17 7.08 9.28
CA ALA A 227 -18.36 8.13 10.27
C ALA A 227 -17.03 8.47 10.91
N ARG A 228 -16.77 9.76 11.08
CA ARG A 228 -15.63 10.31 11.82
C ARG A 228 -16.13 11.30 12.86
N VAL A 229 -15.53 11.23 14.05
CA VAL A 229 -15.79 12.15 15.16
C VAL A 229 -14.48 12.79 15.58
N ASP A 230 -14.45 14.11 15.60
CA ASP A 230 -13.36 14.95 16.09
C ASP A 230 -13.74 15.53 17.46
N THR A 231 -12.86 15.40 18.45
CA THR A 231 -13.14 15.82 19.82
C THR A 231 -13.10 17.32 20.02
N GLY A 232 -12.54 18.07 19.07
CA GLY A 232 -11.99 19.40 19.35
C GLY A 232 -10.91 19.34 20.42
N GLU A 233 -10.64 20.47 21.08
CA GLU A 233 -9.75 20.49 22.25
C GLU A 233 -10.39 19.86 23.49
N ILE A 234 -9.78 18.78 24.01
CA ILE A 234 -10.26 18.05 25.18
C ILE A 234 -9.88 18.81 26.45
N GLY A 235 -10.86 19.41 27.12
CA GLY A 235 -10.72 19.95 28.47
C GLY A 235 -9.59 20.98 28.65
N HIS A 236 -9.34 21.81 27.62
CA HIS A 236 -8.24 22.80 27.58
C HIS A 236 -6.84 22.20 27.80
N SER A 237 -6.66 20.92 27.49
CA SER A 237 -5.40 20.20 27.68
C SER A 237 -4.39 20.39 26.55
N GLY A 238 -4.78 21.05 25.47
CA GLY A 238 -4.07 21.09 24.19
C GLY A 238 -4.11 19.78 23.40
N ILE A 239 -4.86 18.77 23.86
CA ILE A 239 -5.03 17.49 23.16
C ILE A 239 -6.27 17.55 22.28
N ARG A 240 -6.12 17.12 21.02
CA ARG A 240 -7.21 16.92 20.06
C ARG A 240 -7.15 15.49 19.54
N ALA A 241 -8.29 14.85 19.30
CA ALA A 241 -8.34 13.50 18.75
C ALA A 241 -9.46 13.31 17.75
N PHE A 242 -9.29 12.36 16.83
CA PHE A 242 -10.38 11.82 16.02
C PHE A 242 -10.40 10.29 16.12
N VAL A 243 -11.59 9.73 15.93
CA VAL A 243 -11.80 8.32 15.61
C VAL A 243 -12.77 8.25 14.44
N SER A 244 -12.55 7.30 13.55
CA SER A 244 -13.46 7.02 12.44
C SER A 244 -13.71 5.53 12.33
N TYR A 245 -14.84 5.17 11.73
CA TYR A 245 -15.25 3.82 11.46
C TYR A 245 -15.87 3.75 10.07
N SER A 246 -15.57 2.68 9.34
CA SER A 246 -16.30 2.34 8.12
C SER A 246 -16.69 0.87 8.04
N HIS A 247 -17.81 0.64 7.37
CA HIS A 247 -18.28 -0.67 6.91
C HIS A 247 -18.48 -0.56 5.40
N GLY A 248 -17.93 -1.50 4.63
CA GLY A 248 -18.17 -1.58 3.21
C GLY A 248 -18.34 -3.03 2.74
N GLU A 249 -19.33 -3.26 1.88
CA GLU A 249 -19.57 -4.54 1.21
C GLU A 249 -19.78 -4.31 -0.28
N THR A 250 -19.33 -5.25 -1.12
CA THR A 250 -19.60 -5.25 -2.55
C THR A 250 -19.58 -6.67 -3.11
N SER A 251 -20.38 -6.94 -4.13
CA SER A 251 -20.24 -8.18 -4.91
C SER A 251 -19.12 -8.02 -5.93
N ASN A 252 -18.53 -9.14 -6.37
CA ASN A 252 -17.57 -9.10 -7.46
C ASN A 252 -18.24 -8.59 -8.74
N TRP A 253 -17.53 -7.78 -9.51
CA TRP A 253 -18.08 -7.19 -10.74
C TRP A 253 -18.22 -8.21 -11.87
N ARG A 254 -17.37 -9.25 -11.84
CA ARG A 254 -17.43 -10.45 -12.68
C ARG A 254 -17.35 -11.70 -11.82
N GLY A 255 -18.03 -12.75 -12.25
CA GLY A 255 -18.03 -14.02 -11.53
C GLY A 255 -18.75 -13.96 -10.18
N SER A 256 -18.60 -15.03 -9.41
CA SER A 256 -19.14 -15.10 -8.05
C SER A 256 -18.09 -14.65 -7.05
N GLY A 257 -18.51 -13.87 -6.06
CA GLY A 257 -17.65 -13.36 -5.00
C GLY A 257 -18.32 -12.20 -4.26
N ARG A 258 -17.93 -12.01 -3.01
CA ARG A 258 -18.36 -10.86 -2.21
C ARG A 258 -17.24 -10.43 -1.29
N ASP A 259 -16.97 -9.13 -1.31
CA ASP A 259 -15.99 -8.48 -0.47
C ASP A 259 -16.67 -7.75 0.68
N ARG A 260 -16.03 -7.77 1.83
CA ARG A 260 -16.42 -7.01 3.03
C ARG A 260 -15.19 -6.44 3.70
N ARG A 261 -15.28 -5.20 4.16
CA ARG A 261 -14.24 -4.52 4.93
C ARG A 261 -14.85 -3.76 6.09
N GLN A 262 -14.34 -3.97 7.30
CA GLN A 262 -14.54 -3.10 8.47
C GLN A 262 -13.23 -2.37 8.75
N HIS A 263 -13.32 -1.08 9.05
CA HIS A 263 -12.14 -0.26 9.24
C HIS A 263 -12.31 0.74 10.38
N ILE A 264 -11.23 0.98 11.13
CA ILE A 264 -11.18 2.01 12.17
C ILE A 264 -9.85 2.75 12.03
N ASP A 265 -9.90 4.07 11.87
CA ASP A 265 -8.72 4.93 11.97
C ASP A 265 -8.84 5.88 13.16
N PHE A 266 -7.73 6.18 13.83
CA PHE A 266 -7.69 7.14 14.91
C PHE A 266 -6.40 7.94 14.93
N LYS A 267 -6.48 9.15 15.51
CA LYS A 267 -5.33 10.00 15.79
C LYS A 267 -5.60 10.89 16.97
N ALA A 268 -4.64 11.00 17.89
CA ALA A 268 -4.59 12.01 18.93
C ALA A 268 -3.32 12.85 18.75
N VAL A 269 -3.42 14.17 18.92
CA VAL A 269 -2.30 15.10 18.75
C VAL A 269 -2.26 16.06 19.94
N LYS A 270 -1.05 16.33 20.42
CA LYS A 270 -0.75 17.41 21.38
C LYS A 270 0.43 18.22 20.88
N GLU A 271 0.28 19.53 20.89
CA GLU A 271 1.31 20.49 20.49
C GLU A 271 1.56 21.49 21.61
N TRP A 272 2.82 21.86 21.85
CA TRP A 272 3.17 22.83 22.89
C TRP A 272 4.52 23.52 22.65
N GLY A 273 4.66 24.72 23.21
CA GLY A 273 5.89 25.52 23.12
C GLY A 273 6.34 25.75 21.68
N ASP A 274 7.66 25.84 21.49
CA ASP A 274 8.26 26.13 20.19
C ASP A 274 8.37 24.87 19.30
N GLY A 275 7.24 24.36 18.83
CA GLY A 275 7.20 23.28 17.83
C GLY A 275 7.34 21.86 18.38
N ASN A 276 7.09 21.64 19.68
CA ASN A 276 6.94 20.29 20.20
C ASN A 276 5.59 19.72 19.78
N ARG A 277 5.57 18.46 19.35
CA ARG A 277 4.37 17.77 18.91
C ARG A 277 4.51 16.29 19.22
N VAL A 278 3.48 15.70 19.82
CA VAL A 278 3.33 14.24 19.92
C VAL A 278 2.01 13.89 19.29
N SER A 279 2.02 12.89 18.42
CA SER A 279 0.81 12.26 17.91
C SER A 279 0.83 10.78 18.20
N VAL A 280 -0.33 10.20 18.49
CA VAL A 280 -0.56 8.74 18.48
C VAL A 280 -1.60 8.49 17.41
N LEU A 281 -1.30 7.63 16.45
CA LEU A 281 -2.20 7.31 15.34
C LEU A 281 -2.18 5.82 15.05
N GLY A 282 -3.25 5.31 14.45
CA GLY A 282 -3.31 3.92 14.07
C GLY A 282 -4.51 3.61 13.21
N THR A 283 -4.51 2.38 12.71
CA THR A 283 -5.58 1.83 11.88
C THR A 283 -5.81 0.36 12.26
N TRP A 284 -7.07 -0.06 12.23
CA TRP A 284 -7.49 -1.45 12.37
C TRP A 284 -8.34 -1.83 11.16
N ASN A 285 -8.05 -2.98 10.57
CA ASN A 285 -8.75 -3.50 9.40
C ASN A 285 -9.16 -4.95 9.62
N ASP A 286 -10.41 -5.29 9.30
CA ASP A 286 -10.91 -6.66 9.15
C ASP A 286 -11.57 -6.76 7.77
N ALA A 287 -10.92 -7.49 6.86
CA ALA A 287 -11.40 -7.66 5.51
C ALA A 287 -11.56 -9.14 5.17
N VAL A 288 -12.57 -9.45 4.35
CA VAL A 288 -12.73 -10.73 3.68
C VAL A 288 -12.97 -10.40 2.22
N THR A 289 -12.00 -10.70 1.36
CA THR A 289 -12.07 -10.42 -0.08
C THR A 289 -12.18 -11.71 -0.88
N SER A 290 -12.91 -11.73 -1.98
CA SER A 290 -13.07 -12.89 -2.86
C SER A 290 -12.17 -12.75 -4.07
N ASN A 291 -11.28 -13.71 -4.25
CA ASN A 291 -10.30 -13.65 -5.32
C ASN A 291 -10.93 -13.70 -6.72
N TYR A 292 -10.29 -13.00 -7.65
CA TYR A 292 -10.54 -13.11 -9.07
C TYR A 292 -9.52 -14.06 -9.71
N PRO A 293 -9.96 -15.06 -10.50
CA PRO A 293 -9.03 -15.87 -11.27
C PRO A 293 -8.18 -14.98 -12.19
N GLN A 294 -6.86 -15.19 -12.16
CA GLN A 294 -5.96 -14.68 -13.17
C GLN A 294 -6.15 -15.50 -14.45
N ILE A 295 -6.01 -14.86 -15.61
CA ILE A 295 -6.27 -15.52 -16.90
C ILE A 295 -5.06 -15.42 -17.81
N ASP A 296 -4.85 -16.40 -18.67
CA ASP A 296 -3.85 -16.31 -19.75
C ASP A 296 -4.43 -15.60 -20.99
N MET A 297 -3.58 -15.34 -21.98
CA MET A 297 -3.99 -14.62 -23.19
C MET A 297 -4.93 -15.45 -24.09
N ALA A 298 -4.82 -16.78 -24.10
CA ALA A 298 -5.67 -17.65 -24.89
C ALA A 298 -7.11 -17.62 -24.35
N ASP A 299 -7.25 -17.75 -23.04
CA ASP A 299 -8.52 -17.68 -22.31
C ASP A 299 -9.14 -16.28 -22.36
N TRP A 300 -8.32 -15.22 -22.34
CA TRP A 300 -8.81 -13.86 -22.59
C TRP A 300 -9.44 -13.71 -23.98
N HIS A 301 -8.79 -14.23 -25.01
CA HIS A 301 -9.33 -14.19 -26.37
C HIS A 301 -10.57 -15.08 -26.55
N ALA A 302 -10.64 -16.21 -25.85
CA ALA A 302 -11.75 -17.15 -25.95
C ALA A 302 -12.99 -16.68 -25.18
N TYR A 303 -12.83 -16.14 -23.97
CA TYR A 303 -13.95 -15.94 -23.04
C TYR A 303 -14.07 -14.51 -22.48
N GLY A 304 -13.04 -13.67 -22.63
CA GLY A 304 -13.03 -12.30 -22.12
C GLY A 304 -13.28 -12.23 -20.61
N VAL A 305 -14.30 -11.49 -20.20
CA VAL A 305 -14.67 -11.30 -18.78
C VAL A 305 -15.63 -12.37 -18.24
N SER A 306 -16.01 -13.35 -19.07
CA SER A 306 -17.14 -14.26 -18.83
C SER A 306 -16.72 -15.73 -18.84
N GLY A 307 -17.66 -16.63 -18.53
CA GLY A 307 -17.46 -18.06 -18.70
C GLY A 307 -16.38 -18.65 -17.77
N PRO A 308 -15.53 -19.57 -18.26
CA PRO A 308 -14.50 -20.27 -17.48
C PRO A 308 -13.46 -19.36 -16.80
N ASN A 309 -13.38 -18.09 -17.19
CA ASN A 309 -12.48 -17.10 -16.58
C ASN A 309 -12.94 -16.65 -15.18
N ASN A 310 -14.02 -17.21 -14.65
CA ASN A 310 -14.59 -16.90 -13.35
C ASN A 310 -14.81 -18.17 -12.52
N TYR A 311 -14.65 -18.07 -11.20
CA TYR A 311 -14.99 -19.17 -10.29
C TYR A 311 -16.47 -19.55 -10.37
N ALA A 312 -16.74 -20.85 -10.20
CA ALA A 312 -18.07 -21.42 -10.18
C ALA A 312 -18.88 -20.89 -8.99
N SER A 313 -20.17 -20.60 -9.23
CA SER A 313 -21.12 -20.10 -8.22
C SER A 313 -21.61 -21.16 -7.24
N THR A 314 -21.48 -22.44 -7.62
CA THR A 314 -21.93 -23.60 -6.86
C THR A 314 -20.83 -24.63 -6.79
N TYR A 315 -20.69 -25.28 -5.64
CA TYR A 315 -19.76 -26.39 -5.45
C TYR A 315 -20.29 -27.63 -6.18
N ASP A 316 -19.48 -28.20 -7.07
CA ASP A 316 -19.77 -29.46 -7.77
C ASP A 316 -18.50 -30.35 -7.80
N PRO A 317 -18.38 -31.33 -6.90
CA PRO A 317 -17.22 -32.23 -6.88
C PRO A 317 -17.17 -33.19 -8.08
N SER A 318 -18.24 -33.26 -8.89
CA SER A 318 -18.30 -34.11 -10.09
C SER A 318 -17.95 -33.37 -11.39
N ASN A 319 -17.70 -32.06 -11.32
CA ASN A 319 -17.28 -31.28 -12.48
C ASN A 319 -15.82 -31.59 -12.88
N ALA A 320 -15.38 -31.02 -14.01
CA ALA A 320 -14.01 -31.24 -14.51
C ALA A 320 -12.90 -30.74 -13.56
N ALA A 321 -13.20 -29.78 -12.69
CA ALA A 321 -12.28 -29.25 -11.68
C ALA A 321 -12.39 -29.99 -10.34
N ALA A 322 -13.22 -31.04 -10.22
CA ALA A 322 -13.56 -31.68 -8.96
C ALA A 322 -13.96 -30.68 -7.86
N GLY A 323 -14.68 -29.61 -8.22
CA GLY A 323 -15.18 -28.58 -7.33
C GLY A 323 -14.13 -27.63 -6.76
N THR A 324 -12.86 -27.70 -7.19
CA THR A 324 -11.81 -26.76 -6.76
C THR A 324 -12.07 -25.34 -7.25
N ASP A 325 -12.81 -25.18 -8.34
CA ASP A 325 -13.19 -23.91 -8.96
C ASP A 325 -14.31 -23.15 -8.22
N TYR A 326 -14.76 -23.63 -7.06
CA TYR A 326 -15.82 -22.99 -6.29
C TYR A 326 -15.34 -21.71 -5.58
N TRP A 327 -16.02 -20.59 -5.82
CA TRP A 327 -15.56 -19.26 -5.37
C TRP A 327 -15.34 -19.14 -3.85
N ARG A 328 -16.07 -19.88 -3.02
CA ARG A 328 -15.91 -19.81 -1.56
C ARG A 328 -14.60 -20.42 -1.05
N LEU A 329 -13.90 -21.18 -1.89
CA LEU A 329 -12.57 -21.71 -1.58
C LEU A 329 -11.47 -20.66 -1.75
N TYR A 330 -11.80 -19.48 -2.28
CA TYR A 330 -10.87 -18.39 -2.55
C TYR A 330 -11.33 -17.08 -1.91
N GLN A 331 -11.82 -17.17 -0.68
CA GLN A 331 -12.09 -16.01 0.16
C GLN A 331 -10.86 -15.75 1.03
N ASP A 332 -10.22 -14.61 0.85
CA ASP A 332 -8.97 -14.21 1.49
C ASP A 332 -9.27 -13.28 2.67
N PRO A 333 -9.40 -13.81 3.90
CA PRO A 333 -9.56 -12.97 5.08
C PRO A 333 -8.21 -12.41 5.55
N TYR A 334 -8.21 -11.14 5.95
CA TYR A 334 -7.05 -10.51 6.57
C TYR A 334 -7.45 -9.51 7.66
N ARG A 335 -6.78 -9.60 8.81
CA ARG A 335 -6.89 -8.71 9.95
C ARG A 335 -5.56 -8.03 10.21
N LEU A 336 -5.63 -6.75 10.52
CA LEU A 336 -4.46 -5.92 10.67
C LEU A 336 -4.68 -4.84 11.72
N PHE A 337 -3.63 -4.55 12.48
CA PHE A 337 -3.57 -3.41 13.37
C PHE A 337 -2.21 -2.71 13.23
N TYR A 338 -2.25 -1.41 12.97
CA TYR A 338 -1.08 -0.55 12.95
C TYR A 338 -1.22 0.55 13.99
N VAL A 339 -0.13 0.87 14.69
CA VAL A 339 -0.07 2.01 15.60
C VAL A 339 1.32 2.64 15.59
N ALA A 340 1.37 3.97 15.63
CA ALA A 340 2.60 4.73 15.75
C ALA A 340 2.44 5.94 16.67
N ALA A 341 3.56 6.43 17.22
CA ALA A 341 3.57 7.65 18.01
C ALA A 341 4.58 8.72 17.53
N PRO A 342 4.43 9.28 16.31
CA PRO A 342 5.36 10.28 15.80
C PRO A 342 5.48 11.48 16.75
N SER A 343 6.70 11.74 17.21
CA SER A 343 7.01 12.72 18.24
C SER A 343 8.13 13.64 17.78
N ARG A 344 8.00 14.94 18.03
CA ARG A 344 9.00 15.97 17.76
C ARG A 344 9.19 16.82 18.99
N PHE A 345 10.44 17.02 19.38
CA PHE A 345 10.84 17.81 20.52
C PHE A 345 11.87 18.86 20.10
N THR A 346 11.64 20.10 20.50
CA THR A 346 12.61 21.19 20.37
C THR A 346 13.49 21.19 21.62
N LEU A 347 14.70 20.65 21.49
CA LEU A 347 15.67 20.57 22.60
C LEU A 347 16.31 21.93 22.83
N THR A 348 16.64 22.63 21.74
CA THR A 348 17.10 24.04 21.73
C THR A 348 16.57 24.73 20.47
N ARG A 349 16.80 26.05 20.33
CA ARG A 349 16.43 26.79 19.10
C ARG A 349 17.06 26.24 17.81
N ALA A 350 18.16 25.51 17.93
CA ALA A 350 18.91 24.94 16.81
C ALA A 350 18.83 23.41 16.74
N LEU A 351 18.32 22.74 17.77
CA LEU A 351 18.39 21.28 17.91
C LEU A 351 16.98 20.71 18.11
N HIS A 352 16.56 19.83 17.22
CA HIS A 352 15.26 19.17 17.27
C HIS A 352 15.43 17.66 17.20
N LEU A 353 14.72 16.93 18.06
CA LEU A 353 14.67 15.48 18.06
C LEU A 353 13.32 15.02 17.52
N SER A 354 13.33 14.10 16.56
CA SER A 354 12.14 13.39 16.09
C SER A 354 12.28 11.91 16.43
N VAL A 355 11.22 11.29 16.96
CA VAL A 355 11.16 9.86 17.26
C VAL A 355 9.79 9.33 16.84
N THR A 356 9.77 8.26 16.05
CA THR A 356 8.56 7.60 15.58
C THR A 356 8.64 6.12 15.92
N PRO A 357 8.18 5.70 17.12
CA PRO A 357 7.97 4.30 17.42
C PRO A 357 6.68 3.81 16.73
N TYR A 358 6.67 2.54 16.35
CA TYR A 358 5.52 1.88 15.73
C TYR A 358 5.44 0.40 16.08
N ALA A 359 4.23 -0.14 15.97
CA ALA A 359 3.91 -1.54 16.11
C ALA A 359 2.85 -1.96 15.09
N GLN A 360 2.93 -3.21 14.66
CA GLN A 360 2.06 -3.82 13.66
C GLN A 360 1.77 -5.25 14.07
N TRP A 361 0.53 -5.66 13.82
CA TRP A 361 0.11 -7.04 13.92
C TRP A 361 -0.77 -7.38 12.73
N GLY A 362 -0.50 -8.51 12.07
CA GLY A 362 -1.29 -9.02 10.97
C GLY A 362 -1.60 -10.51 11.14
N TYR A 363 -2.80 -10.91 10.75
CA TYR A 363 -3.16 -12.31 10.59
C TYR A 363 -4.11 -12.47 9.40
N GLY A 364 -3.82 -13.42 8.52
CA GLY A 364 -4.71 -13.71 7.40
C GLY A 364 -4.46 -15.07 6.77
N ASN A 365 -5.31 -15.37 5.78
CA ASN A 365 -5.26 -16.58 4.99
C ASN A 365 -5.46 -16.25 3.51
N ALA A 366 -4.68 -16.89 2.64
CA ALA A 366 -4.86 -16.88 1.18
C ALA A 366 -5.23 -18.30 0.72
N PRO A 367 -6.51 -18.71 0.89
CA PRO A 367 -6.91 -20.07 0.60
C PRO A 367 -7.07 -20.36 -0.90
N GLY A 368 -7.03 -21.63 -1.25
CA GLY A 368 -7.40 -22.11 -2.57
C GLY A 368 -7.92 -23.55 -2.57
N GLY A 369 -8.75 -23.88 -3.56
CA GLY A 369 -9.23 -25.25 -3.75
C GLY A 369 -8.14 -26.17 -4.31
N THR A 370 -7.99 -27.36 -3.72
CA THR A 370 -7.13 -28.42 -4.25
C THR A 370 -7.74 -29.80 -4.01
N VAL A 371 -7.14 -30.84 -4.56
CA VAL A 371 -7.56 -32.24 -4.36
C VAL A 371 -6.46 -32.99 -3.62
N LEU A 372 -6.82 -33.68 -2.55
CA LEU A 372 -5.92 -34.57 -1.82
C LEU A 372 -6.39 -36.02 -1.87
N SER A 373 -5.41 -36.92 -1.88
CA SER A 373 -5.64 -38.35 -1.70
C SER A 373 -5.80 -38.68 -0.22
N THR A 374 -6.56 -39.72 0.07
CA THR A 374 -6.66 -40.31 1.41
C THR A 374 -5.40 -41.13 1.75
N THR A 375 -4.58 -41.51 0.77
CA THR A 375 -3.35 -42.31 0.97
C THR A 375 -2.19 -41.81 0.11
N GLY A 376 -0.95 -42.07 0.52
CA GLY A 376 0.24 -41.72 -0.28
C GLY A 376 0.63 -40.25 -0.18
N ASN A 377 0.12 -39.53 0.82
CA ASN A 377 0.52 -38.15 1.11
C ASN A 377 1.91 -38.08 1.73
N TRP A 378 2.46 -36.88 1.75
CA TRP A 378 3.77 -36.52 2.26
C TRP A 378 3.64 -35.36 3.23
N GLN A 379 4.58 -35.28 4.17
CA GLN A 379 4.83 -34.09 4.96
C GLN A 379 6.31 -33.75 4.80
N GLY A 380 6.62 -32.58 4.21
CA GLY A 380 7.98 -32.29 3.77
C GLY A 380 8.52 -33.39 2.84
N THR A 381 9.64 -34.01 3.20
CA THR A 381 10.24 -35.12 2.43
C THR A 381 9.87 -36.50 2.97
N GLU A 382 8.95 -36.60 3.93
CA GLU A 382 8.56 -37.88 4.54
C GLU A 382 7.22 -38.37 4.00
N ALA A 383 7.22 -39.58 3.42
CA ALA A 383 5.99 -40.24 2.99
C ALA A 383 5.18 -40.71 4.21
N LEU A 384 3.88 -40.43 4.21
CA LEU A 384 2.96 -40.86 5.25
C LEU A 384 2.53 -42.33 4.99
N PRO A 385 2.87 -43.28 5.88
CA PRO A 385 2.61 -44.71 5.65
C PRO A 385 1.17 -45.13 5.96
N TYR A 386 0.29 -44.18 6.25
CA TYR A 386 -1.08 -44.41 6.69
C TYR A 386 -2.06 -43.53 5.91
N ALA A 387 -3.34 -43.89 5.96
CA ALA A 387 -4.39 -43.08 5.39
C ALA A 387 -4.70 -41.86 6.27
N VAL A 388 -4.93 -40.71 5.65
CA VAL A 388 -5.50 -39.52 6.30
C VAL A 388 -7.02 -39.55 6.13
N SER A 389 -7.74 -39.14 7.18
CA SER A 389 -9.20 -39.13 7.16
C SER A 389 -9.72 -37.85 6.52
N ILE A 390 -10.24 -37.97 5.29
CA ILE A 390 -10.89 -36.86 4.58
C ILE A 390 -12.37 -37.22 4.34
N PRO A 391 -13.31 -36.68 5.14
CA PRO A 391 -14.75 -36.96 4.96
C PRO A 391 -15.22 -36.55 3.56
N GLY A 392 -16.05 -37.40 2.94
CA GLY A 392 -16.59 -37.14 1.61
C GLY A 392 -15.70 -37.54 0.45
N ALA A 393 -14.55 -38.18 0.70
CA ALA A 393 -13.69 -38.70 -0.36
C ALA A 393 -14.41 -39.72 -1.26
N GLN A 394 -14.27 -39.53 -2.57
CA GLN A 394 -14.76 -40.43 -3.62
C GLN A 394 -13.56 -41.06 -4.31
N ASP A 395 -13.55 -42.38 -4.46
CA ASP A 395 -12.43 -43.14 -5.02
C ASP A 395 -11.06 -42.82 -4.37
N GLY A 396 -11.09 -42.49 -3.07
CA GLY A 396 -9.90 -42.18 -2.30
C GLY A 396 -9.38 -40.75 -2.47
N MET A 397 -10.06 -39.87 -3.21
CA MET A 397 -9.70 -38.46 -3.42
C MET A 397 -10.81 -37.53 -2.89
N ALA A 398 -10.46 -36.34 -2.43
CA ALA A 398 -11.42 -35.32 -2.00
C ALA A 398 -10.90 -33.91 -2.28
N THR A 399 -11.82 -33.00 -2.64
CA THR A 399 -11.54 -31.57 -2.61
C THR A 399 -11.31 -31.11 -1.18
N VAL A 400 -10.28 -30.32 -0.98
CA VAL A 400 -9.95 -29.67 0.28
C VAL A 400 -9.61 -28.21 0.01
N MET A 401 -9.59 -27.40 1.06
CA MET A 401 -9.08 -26.03 0.97
C MET A 401 -7.63 -26.02 1.48
N ALA A 402 -6.69 -25.61 0.64
CA ALA A 402 -5.32 -25.33 1.06
C ALA A 402 -5.28 -23.92 1.64
N ASP A 403 -4.89 -23.78 2.90
CA ASP A 403 -4.94 -22.53 3.65
C ASP A 403 -3.55 -21.97 3.84
N TYR A 404 -3.14 -20.99 3.05
CA TYR A 404 -1.86 -20.31 3.27
C TYR A 404 -2.02 -19.19 4.30
N THR A 405 -1.72 -19.51 5.56
CA THR A 405 -1.89 -18.59 6.69
C THR A 405 -0.59 -17.86 7.02
N GLN A 406 -0.70 -16.58 7.39
CA GLN A 406 0.43 -15.78 7.87
C GLN A 406 0.03 -15.09 9.18
N SER A 407 0.91 -15.13 10.17
CA SER A 407 0.83 -14.36 11.42
C SER A 407 2.09 -13.54 11.58
N SER A 408 1.96 -12.22 11.60
CA SER A 408 3.09 -11.31 11.61
C SER A 408 3.00 -10.29 12.76
N TYR A 409 4.13 -10.05 13.41
CA TYR A 409 4.31 -8.97 14.38
C TYR A 409 5.51 -8.15 13.95
N ARG A 410 5.37 -6.82 13.90
CA ARG A 410 6.48 -5.91 13.58
C ARG A 410 6.49 -4.75 14.53
N THR A 411 7.64 -4.44 15.12
CA THR A 411 7.81 -3.28 15.99
C THR A 411 9.11 -2.58 15.66
N GLY A 412 9.16 -1.28 15.87
CA GLY A 412 10.38 -0.54 15.56
C GLY A 412 10.28 0.91 15.96
N PHE A 413 11.36 1.63 15.73
CA PHE A 413 11.36 3.08 15.85
C PHE A 413 12.42 3.69 14.94
N THR A 414 12.11 4.88 14.43
CA THR A 414 13.09 5.76 13.80
C THR A 414 13.31 6.97 14.70
N SER A 415 14.58 7.33 14.92
CA SER A 415 14.98 8.52 15.66
C SER A 415 15.91 9.37 14.81
N ALA A 416 15.70 10.69 14.81
CA ALA A 416 16.48 11.65 14.04
C ALA A 416 16.71 12.94 14.84
N LEU A 417 17.95 13.41 14.88
CA LEU A 417 18.38 14.65 15.50
C LEU A 417 18.76 15.64 14.40
N ASP A 418 17.97 16.71 14.25
CA ASP A 418 18.24 17.83 13.36
C ASP A 418 18.98 18.95 14.10
N TRP A 419 20.18 19.29 13.64
CA TRP A 419 21.00 20.37 14.16
C TRP A 419 21.25 21.47 13.12
N ARG A 420 20.70 22.65 13.36
CA ARG A 420 20.89 23.84 12.52
C ARG A 420 22.18 24.57 12.90
N LEU A 421 23.11 24.63 11.96
CA LEU A 421 24.43 25.24 12.09
C LEU A 421 24.66 26.25 10.97
N GLY A 422 24.17 27.49 11.15
CA GLY A 422 24.30 28.55 10.16
C GLY A 422 23.62 28.18 8.83
N ARG A 423 24.42 27.82 7.82
CA ARG A 423 23.95 27.40 6.49
C ARG A 423 23.64 25.91 6.38
N HIS A 424 24.00 25.14 7.41
CA HIS A 424 23.90 23.68 7.44
C HIS A 424 22.73 23.25 8.32
N ARG A 425 22.13 22.12 7.95
CA ARG A 425 21.21 21.38 8.79
C ARG A 425 21.67 19.93 8.76
N LEU A 426 22.42 19.56 9.79
CA LEU A 426 22.91 18.22 9.99
C LEU A 426 21.79 17.35 10.59
N THR A 427 21.47 16.24 9.95
CA THR A 427 20.56 15.22 10.46
C THR A 427 21.38 13.97 10.79
N MET A 428 21.23 13.44 12.00
CA MET A 428 21.82 12.17 12.42
C MET A 428 20.72 11.30 13.00
N GLY A 429 20.68 10.02 12.67
CA GLY A 429 19.62 9.17 13.18
C GLY A 429 19.91 7.68 13.15
N TYR A 430 18.98 6.96 13.77
CA TYR A 430 19.02 5.52 13.94
C TYR A 430 17.61 4.96 13.76
N TRP A 431 17.52 3.85 13.01
CA TRP A 431 16.32 3.08 12.80
C TRP A 431 16.54 1.66 13.32
N TYR A 432 15.62 1.17 14.14
CA TYR A 432 15.52 -0.22 14.55
C TYR A 432 14.18 -0.81 14.13
N ASP A 433 14.18 -2.02 13.58
CA ASP A 433 13.00 -2.78 13.21
C ASP A 433 13.18 -4.22 13.69
N TYR A 434 12.13 -4.81 14.26
CA TYR A 434 12.05 -6.20 14.67
C TYR A 434 10.77 -6.78 14.10
N SER A 435 10.86 -7.91 13.41
CA SER A 435 9.70 -8.68 13.00
C SER A 435 9.80 -10.14 13.40
N ASP A 436 8.64 -10.72 13.67
CA ASP A 436 8.40 -12.14 13.94
C ASP A 436 7.24 -12.56 13.03
N ASP A 437 7.53 -13.41 12.06
CA ASP A 437 6.61 -13.83 11.01
C ASP A 437 6.52 -15.37 10.99
N THR A 438 5.30 -15.90 10.86
CA THR A 438 5.05 -17.33 10.77
C THR A 438 4.07 -17.59 9.63
N GLU A 439 4.46 -18.45 8.69
CA GLU A 439 3.66 -18.87 7.54
C GLU A 439 3.44 -20.38 7.59
N THR A 440 2.18 -20.82 7.58
CA THR A 440 1.86 -22.25 7.54
C THR A 440 0.82 -22.55 6.48
N GLN A 441 0.86 -23.76 5.92
CA GLN A 441 -0.11 -24.21 4.93
C GLN A 441 -0.86 -25.49 5.36
N PRO A 442 -1.81 -25.41 6.31
CA PRO A 442 -2.71 -26.52 6.59
C PRO A 442 -3.72 -26.78 5.46
N PHE A 443 -4.39 -27.92 5.54
CA PHE A 443 -5.49 -28.29 4.63
C PHE A 443 -6.80 -28.44 5.40
N SER A 444 -7.80 -27.62 5.07
CA SER A 444 -9.13 -27.66 5.67
C SER A 444 -10.07 -28.65 4.99
N LEU A 445 -10.85 -29.34 5.81
CA LEU A 445 -11.91 -30.25 5.39
C LEU A 445 -13.11 -29.47 4.85
N LEU A 446 -13.70 -29.97 3.76
CA LEU A 446 -14.90 -29.40 3.19
C LEU A 446 -16.13 -30.27 3.53
N PRO A 447 -17.25 -29.66 3.98
CA PRO A 447 -18.52 -30.35 4.06
C PRO A 447 -19.07 -30.64 2.65
N ALA A 448 -20.12 -31.47 2.55
CA ALA A 448 -20.69 -31.90 1.27
C ALA A 448 -21.21 -30.76 0.37
N ASN A 449 -21.49 -29.58 0.93
CA ASN A 449 -21.90 -28.39 0.17
C ASN A 449 -20.71 -27.48 -0.23
N GLY A 450 -19.47 -27.89 0.05
CA GLY A 450 -18.24 -27.17 -0.27
C GLY A 450 -18.01 -25.90 0.52
N HIS A 451 -18.88 -25.55 1.48
CA HIS A 451 -18.76 -24.31 2.23
C HIS A 451 -17.72 -24.46 3.34
N PRO A 452 -16.58 -23.73 3.31
CA PRO A 452 -15.58 -23.86 4.36
C PRO A 452 -16.15 -23.49 5.73
N GLY A 453 -15.87 -24.31 6.75
CA GLY A 453 -16.34 -24.05 8.12
C GLY A 453 -15.54 -22.94 8.82
N ASN A 454 -14.28 -22.78 8.44
CA ASN A 454 -13.38 -21.74 8.95
C ASN A 454 -12.49 -21.23 7.81
N ILE A 455 -12.80 -20.04 7.27
CA ILE A 455 -11.98 -19.41 6.22
C ILE A 455 -10.68 -18.80 6.76
N TRP A 456 -10.56 -18.61 8.08
CA TRP A 456 -9.37 -18.03 8.69
C TRP A 456 -8.26 -19.05 8.93
N ALA A 457 -8.60 -20.34 9.05
CA ALA A 457 -7.68 -21.42 9.42
C ALA A 457 -6.85 -21.15 10.70
N ASP A 458 -7.41 -20.33 11.61
CA ASP A 458 -6.83 -19.93 12.91
C ASP A 458 -6.90 -21.02 14.00
N SER A 459 -7.37 -22.21 13.64
CA SER A 459 -7.49 -23.34 14.53
C SER A 459 -7.27 -24.64 13.76
N ALA A 460 -6.59 -25.59 14.39
CA ALA A 460 -6.47 -26.96 13.89
C ALA A 460 -7.82 -27.72 13.82
N LYS A 461 -8.90 -27.17 14.41
CA LYS A 461 -10.23 -27.75 14.30
C LYS A 461 -10.76 -27.57 12.88
N GLY A 462 -11.06 -28.67 12.22
CA GLY A 462 -11.58 -28.67 10.85
C GLY A 462 -10.49 -28.80 9.79
N THR A 463 -9.21 -28.87 10.18
CA THR A 463 -8.12 -29.23 9.28
C THR A 463 -7.88 -30.74 9.27
N ILE A 464 -7.14 -31.22 8.28
CA ILE A 464 -6.68 -32.61 8.21
C ILE A 464 -5.61 -32.81 9.27
N LEU A 465 -5.85 -33.82 10.13
CA LEU A 465 -4.93 -34.20 11.19
C LEU A 465 -4.29 -35.56 10.89
N LEU A 466 -3.02 -35.67 11.26
CA LEU A 466 -2.30 -36.92 11.34
C LEU A 466 -2.75 -37.74 12.56
N PRO A 467 -2.46 -39.06 12.62
CA PRO A 467 -2.79 -39.93 13.75
C PRO A 467 -2.20 -39.48 15.10
N ASP A 468 -1.10 -38.71 15.07
CA ASP A 468 -0.46 -38.14 16.26
C ASP A 468 -1.10 -36.81 16.72
N GLY A 469 -2.12 -36.32 16.00
CA GLY A 469 -2.85 -35.10 16.30
C GLY A 469 -2.26 -33.82 15.70
N ARG A 470 -1.10 -33.88 15.02
CA ARG A 470 -0.54 -32.74 14.27
C ARG A 470 -1.34 -32.50 12.98
N GLN A 471 -1.28 -31.28 12.45
CA GLN A 471 -1.88 -30.96 11.16
C GLN A 471 -1.03 -31.53 10.02
N LEU A 472 -1.69 -31.95 8.93
CA LEU A 472 -1.01 -32.12 7.65
C LEU A 472 -0.68 -30.73 7.09
N LEU A 473 0.59 -30.48 6.79
CA LEU A 473 1.08 -29.16 6.35
C LEU A 473 1.83 -29.27 5.01
N GLY A 474 1.56 -28.32 4.11
CA GLY A 474 2.35 -28.07 2.88
C GLY A 474 3.50 -27.08 3.09
N GLY A 475 3.50 -26.35 4.21
CA GLY A 475 4.48 -25.34 4.59
C GLY A 475 4.41 -25.04 6.08
N ASP A 476 5.55 -24.77 6.71
CA ASP A 476 5.68 -24.38 8.12
C ASP A 476 7.00 -23.60 8.31
N ASN A 477 6.93 -22.30 8.05
CA ASN A 477 8.07 -21.40 8.11
C ASN A 477 7.89 -20.41 9.26
N HIS A 478 8.99 -20.07 9.92
CA HIS A 478 9.03 -19.04 10.95
C HIS A 478 10.29 -18.20 10.76
N THR A 479 10.15 -16.88 10.62
CA THR A 479 11.24 -15.96 10.36
C THR A 479 11.26 -14.85 11.41
N ILE A 480 12.43 -14.62 12.00
CA ILE A 480 12.69 -13.42 12.80
C ILE A 480 13.63 -12.52 12.00
N SER A 481 13.21 -11.28 11.72
CA SER A 481 14.05 -10.26 11.08
C SER A 481 14.39 -9.14 12.06
N GLN A 482 15.64 -8.68 12.02
CA GLN A 482 16.12 -7.53 12.78
C GLN A 482 16.87 -6.57 11.87
N VAL A 483 16.47 -5.30 11.90
CA VAL A 483 17.13 -4.22 11.16
C VAL A 483 17.71 -3.23 12.14
N SER A 484 18.95 -2.81 11.88
CA SER A 484 19.57 -1.65 12.48
C SER A 484 20.14 -0.79 11.37
N ALA A 485 19.71 0.47 11.26
CA ALA A 485 20.25 1.38 10.29
C ALA A 485 20.71 2.69 10.91
N LEU A 486 21.91 3.13 10.56
CA LEU A 486 22.47 4.42 10.95
C LEU A 486 22.41 5.35 9.74
N PHE A 487 22.04 6.61 9.95
CA PHE A 487 22.04 7.58 8.88
C PHE A 487 22.54 8.95 9.32
N VAL A 488 23.21 9.62 8.39
CA VAL A 488 23.68 10.99 8.54
C VAL A 488 23.48 11.75 7.24
N GLY A 489 23.09 13.01 7.33
CA GLY A 489 22.98 13.88 6.16
C GLY A 489 23.10 15.34 6.51
N ASP A 490 23.38 16.16 5.52
CA ASP A 490 23.47 17.62 5.66
C ASP A 490 22.70 18.30 4.53
N THR A 491 21.76 19.17 4.89
CA THR A 491 21.13 20.12 3.97
C THR A 491 21.85 21.47 4.07
N MET A 492 22.55 21.85 3.02
CA MET A 492 23.31 23.09 2.93
C MET A 492 22.57 24.12 2.08
N SER A 493 22.42 25.35 2.58
CA SER A 493 21.76 26.46 1.88
C SER A 493 22.72 27.61 1.57
N PHE A 494 22.84 27.96 0.29
CA PHE A 494 23.73 29.00 -0.23
C PHE A 494 22.97 30.03 -1.08
N LEU A 495 23.64 31.14 -1.43
CA LEU A 495 23.14 32.18 -2.34
C LEU A 495 21.76 32.72 -1.92
N ASN A 496 21.60 33.08 -0.64
CA ASN A 496 20.33 33.49 -0.06
C ASN A 496 19.21 32.46 -0.28
N GLN A 497 19.53 31.18 -0.03
CA GLN A 497 18.62 30.01 -0.17
C GLN A 497 18.24 29.68 -1.63
N ARG A 498 18.89 30.30 -2.63
CA ARG A 498 18.70 29.92 -4.02
C ARG A 498 19.36 28.60 -4.37
N LEU A 499 20.46 28.23 -3.72
CA LEU A 499 21.10 26.94 -3.92
C LEU A 499 20.94 26.09 -2.66
N THR A 500 20.34 24.92 -2.81
CA THR A 500 20.26 23.88 -1.77
C THR A 500 21.05 22.68 -2.24
N ILE A 501 21.94 22.14 -1.40
CA ILE A 501 22.65 20.88 -1.62
C ILE A 501 22.31 19.96 -0.46
N GLU A 502 22.03 18.71 -0.75
CA GLU A 502 21.72 17.66 0.22
C GLU A 502 22.69 16.51 0.00
N ALA A 503 23.50 16.17 1.00
CA ALA A 503 24.34 14.99 0.98
C ALA A 503 23.93 14.09 2.14
N GLY A 504 23.88 12.78 1.91
CA GLY A 504 23.50 11.83 2.94
C GLY A 504 24.10 10.45 2.74
N PHE A 505 24.12 9.69 3.82
CA PHE A 505 24.55 8.31 3.86
C PHE A 505 23.70 7.55 4.87
N LYS A 506 23.23 6.36 4.48
CA LYS A 506 22.55 5.42 5.37
C LYS A 506 23.20 4.05 5.23
N GLU A 507 23.52 3.42 6.34
CA GLU A 507 23.95 2.01 6.38
C GLU A 507 22.80 1.19 6.93
N VAL A 508 22.34 0.18 6.20
CA VAL A 508 21.27 -0.73 6.67
C VAL A 508 21.87 -2.10 6.97
N MET A 509 21.78 -2.52 8.22
CA MET A 509 22.20 -3.85 8.67
C MET A 509 20.95 -4.69 8.94
N LEU A 510 20.74 -5.73 8.16
CA LEU A 510 19.61 -6.67 8.28
C LEU A 510 20.14 -8.05 8.65
N SER A 511 19.53 -8.66 9.67
CA SER A 511 19.72 -10.05 10.06
C SER A 511 18.37 -10.77 9.98
N ARG A 512 18.35 -11.96 9.40
CA ARG A 512 17.21 -12.88 9.41
C ARG A 512 17.67 -14.23 9.94
N ASP A 513 16.93 -14.76 10.90
CA ASP A 513 17.06 -16.12 11.40
C ASP A 513 15.70 -16.80 11.27
N GLY A 514 15.69 -17.94 10.58
CA GLY A 514 14.46 -18.58 10.17
C GLY A 514 14.53 -20.09 10.27
N THR A 515 13.36 -20.71 10.42
CA THR A 515 13.20 -22.17 10.48
C THR A 515 12.13 -22.67 9.53
N ASN A 516 12.39 -23.81 8.89
CA ASN A 516 11.37 -24.60 8.20
C ASN A 516 11.13 -25.87 9.03
N ASN A 517 9.94 -25.97 9.63
CA ASN A 517 9.60 -27.03 10.58
C ASN A 517 8.95 -28.26 9.92
N LEU A 518 8.85 -28.30 8.59
CA LEU A 518 8.52 -29.53 7.88
C LEU A 518 9.65 -30.57 8.10
N PRO A 519 9.35 -31.87 8.13
CA PRO A 519 10.36 -32.91 8.29
C PRO A 519 11.08 -33.14 6.96
N GLY A 520 12.42 -33.12 6.98
CA GLY A 520 13.25 -33.28 5.78
C GLY A 520 14.05 -32.08 5.28
N PRO A 521 13.43 -30.91 4.98
CA PRO A 521 14.10 -29.75 4.37
C PRO A 521 15.23 -29.15 5.21
N GLN A 522 15.85 -28.10 4.66
CA GLN A 522 16.72 -27.20 5.43
C GLN A 522 15.97 -26.62 6.63
N TYR A 523 16.24 -27.18 7.80
CA TYR A 523 15.61 -26.75 9.04
C TYR A 523 15.91 -25.29 9.40
N ARG A 524 17.11 -24.77 9.07
CA ARG A 524 17.50 -23.38 9.35
C ARG A 524 17.83 -22.61 8.09
N SER A 525 17.38 -21.36 8.05
CA SER A 525 17.74 -20.36 7.05
C SER A 525 18.23 -19.10 7.74
N THR A 526 19.39 -18.58 7.33
CA THR A 526 19.97 -17.38 7.94
C THR A 526 20.50 -16.44 6.87
N MET A 527 20.23 -15.16 7.01
CA MET A 527 20.72 -14.11 6.11
C MET A 527 21.24 -12.93 6.92
N ASN A 528 22.43 -12.43 6.58
CA ASN A 528 22.98 -11.22 7.17
C ASN A 528 23.53 -10.33 6.05
N VAL A 529 23.05 -9.09 5.98
CA VAL A 529 23.45 -8.13 4.97
C VAL A 529 23.68 -6.75 5.58
N ALA A 530 24.64 -6.03 5.02
CA ALA A 530 24.96 -4.66 5.34
C ALA A 530 25.01 -3.89 4.02
N GLU A 531 24.15 -2.88 3.88
CA GLU A 531 23.95 -2.18 2.63
C GLU A 531 24.21 -0.67 2.78
N PRO A 532 25.25 -0.13 2.10
CA PRO A 532 25.55 1.28 2.13
C PRO A 532 24.72 2.05 1.10
N LEU A 533 24.09 3.13 1.52
CA LEU A 533 23.18 3.94 0.71
C LEU A 533 23.62 5.42 0.67
N PRO A 534 24.70 5.78 -0.04
CA PRO A 534 25.08 7.16 -0.26
C PRO A 534 24.12 7.89 -1.21
N ARG A 535 23.91 9.19 -0.97
CA ARG A 535 23.06 10.03 -1.82
C ARG A 535 23.50 11.48 -1.85
N LEU A 536 23.21 12.14 -2.97
CA LEU A 536 23.49 13.54 -3.22
C LEU A 536 22.36 14.17 -4.03
N GLY A 537 21.92 15.35 -3.63
CA GLY A 537 20.90 16.14 -4.32
C GLY A 537 21.30 17.61 -4.36
N ALA A 538 20.90 18.30 -5.41
CA ALA A 538 21.07 19.74 -5.54
C ALA A 538 19.86 20.37 -6.19
N ARG A 539 19.54 21.59 -5.77
CA ARG A 539 18.44 22.38 -6.30
C ARG A 539 18.86 23.83 -6.42
N PHE A 540 18.61 24.44 -7.57
CA PHE A 540 18.88 25.84 -7.82
C PHE A 540 17.62 26.60 -8.24
N GLN A 541 17.23 27.59 -7.43
CA GLN A 541 16.16 28.52 -7.70
C GLN A 541 16.68 29.67 -8.57
N ILE A 542 16.36 29.62 -9.86
CA ILE A 542 16.77 30.63 -10.86
C ILE A 542 16.09 31.96 -10.54
N ASP A 543 14.79 31.94 -10.27
CA ASP A 543 13.98 33.06 -9.78
C ASP A 543 12.76 32.51 -9.02
N PRO A 544 11.82 33.30 -8.48
CA PRO A 544 10.68 32.76 -7.72
C PRO A 544 9.78 31.74 -8.44
N ARG A 545 9.85 31.62 -9.77
CA ARG A 545 9.03 30.72 -10.60
C ARG A 545 9.81 29.57 -11.20
N HIS A 546 11.10 29.75 -11.47
CA HIS A 546 11.93 28.79 -12.21
C HIS A 546 12.93 28.09 -11.28
N GLN A 547 12.93 26.76 -11.29
CA GLN A 547 13.81 25.92 -10.46
C GLN A 547 14.36 24.76 -11.27
N ILE A 548 15.63 24.41 -11.06
CA ILE A 548 16.23 23.16 -11.54
C ILE A 548 16.67 22.32 -10.36
N PHE A 549 16.67 21.00 -10.52
CA PHE A 549 17.21 20.06 -9.53
C PHE A 549 17.93 18.90 -10.21
N ALA A 550 18.81 18.25 -9.46
CA ALA A 550 19.46 17.02 -9.85
C ALA A 550 19.75 16.17 -8.61
N SER A 551 19.66 14.86 -8.73
CA SER A 551 19.95 13.94 -7.63
C SER A 551 20.55 12.63 -8.10
N VAL A 552 21.40 12.06 -7.26
CA VAL A 552 21.86 10.67 -7.33
C VAL A 552 21.49 10.02 -6.00
N SER A 553 20.68 8.98 -6.05
CA SER A 553 20.28 8.19 -4.87
C SER A 553 20.63 6.74 -5.09
N THR A 554 20.97 6.06 -4.01
CA THR A 554 21.12 4.61 -3.97
C THR A 554 19.97 4.04 -3.17
N ASN A 555 19.44 2.92 -3.63
CA ASN A 555 18.37 2.19 -2.95
C ASN A 555 18.67 0.70 -3.06
N PHE A 556 18.02 -0.08 -2.21
CA PHE A 556 18.14 -1.54 -2.24
C PHE A 556 16.79 -2.19 -1.96
N ARG A 557 16.74 -3.48 -2.26
CA ARG A 557 15.67 -4.37 -1.83
C ARG A 557 16.26 -5.70 -1.36
N ALA A 558 15.90 -6.10 -0.15
CA ALA A 558 16.24 -7.42 0.37
C ALA A 558 15.39 -8.52 -0.29
N PRO A 559 15.88 -9.77 -0.39
CA PRO A 559 15.09 -10.94 -0.79
C PRO A 559 13.77 -11.09 -0.03
N ALA A 560 12.74 -11.64 -0.67
CA ALA A 560 11.49 -12.02 -0.01
C ALA A 560 11.71 -13.26 0.88
N GLU A 561 10.94 -13.40 1.96
CA GLU A 561 11.08 -14.53 2.89
C GLU A 561 10.77 -15.88 2.24
N SER A 562 9.82 -15.93 1.29
CA SER A 562 9.51 -17.15 0.53
C SER A 562 10.71 -17.70 -0.26
N SER A 563 11.69 -16.86 -0.61
CA SER A 563 12.93 -17.29 -1.25
C SER A 563 13.91 -18.01 -0.31
N LEU A 564 13.66 -18.00 1.00
CA LEU A 564 14.55 -18.55 2.02
C LEU A 564 14.26 -20.01 2.39
N TYR A 565 13.14 -20.57 1.92
CA TYR A 565 12.63 -21.88 2.35
C TYR A 565 12.17 -22.76 1.19
N ASP A 566 12.58 -24.03 1.20
CA ASP A 566 11.97 -25.08 0.38
C ASP A 566 10.48 -25.25 0.73
N ALA A 567 9.66 -25.52 -0.28
CA ALA A 567 8.25 -25.90 -0.11
C ALA A 567 7.94 -27.16 -0.90
N TYR A 568 6.98 -27.96 -0.43
CA TYR A 568 6.71 -29.30 -0.96
C TYR A 568 5.23 -29.51 -1.29
N ASP A 569 4.98 -30.35 -2.29
CA ASP A 569 3.66 -30.85 -2.63
C ASP A 569 3.33 -32.05 -1.72
N PRO A 570 2.28 -31.98 -0.88
CA PRO A 570 1.91 -33.06 0.02
C PRO A 570 1.35 -34.29 -0.70
N SER A 571 1.03 -34.22 -1.99
CA SER A 571 0.54 -35.38 -2.76
C SER A 571 1.67 -36.23 -3.35
N SER A 572 2.86 -35.64 -3.54
CA SER A 572 3.97 -36.27 -4.27
C SER A 572 5.31 -36.22 -3.53
N GLY A 573 5.48 -35.32 -2.56
CA GLY A 573 6.77 -35.01 -1.92
C GLY A 573 7.71 -34.22 -2.83
N ALA A 574 7.25 -33.74 -3.99
CA ALA A 574 8.07 -32.95 -4.91
C ALA A 574 8.32 -31.54 -4.37
N LEU A 575 9.50 -30.98 -4.66
CA LEU A 575 9.78 -29.57 -4.41
C LEU A 575 8.91 -28.70 -5.33
N VAL A 576 8.23 -27.73 -4.73
CA VAL A 576 7.45 -26.69 -5.43
C VAL A 576 8.22 -25.36 -5.42
N ASN A 577 9.03 -25.13 -4.38
CA ASN A 577 9.93 -23.99 -4.26
C ASN A 577 11.27 -24.45 -3.69
N THR A 578 12.36 -23.82 -4.13
CA THR A 578 13.72 -24.10 -3.67
C THR A 578 14.29 -22.89 -2.93
N ALA A 579 14.80 -23.10 -1.72
CA ALA A 579 15.48 -22.10 -0.92
C ALA A 579 16.75 -21.56 -1.62
N ASN A 580 16.93 -20.26 -1.58
CA ASN A 580 18.11 -19.56 -2.05
C ASN A 580 18.61 -18.53 -1.02
N ASN A 581 19.32 -19.04 -0.01
CA ASN A 581 19.90 -18.21 1.05
C ASN A 581 21.15 -17.44 0.60
N THR A 582 21.54 -17.56 -0.67
CA THR A 582 22.67 -16.84 -1.27
C THR A 582 22.23 -15.68 -2.16
N LEU A 583 20.91 -15.48 -2.30
CA LEU A 583 20.36 -14.40 -3.10
C LEU A 583 20.84 -13.06 -2.55
N ARG A 584 21.46 -12.27 -3.42
CA ARG A 584 21.95 -10.94 -3.09
C ARG A 584 20.81 -9.93 -3.11
N ASN A 585 20.97 -8.88 -2.33
CA ASN A 585 20.08 -7.72 -2.40
C ASN A 585 20.05 -7.18 -3.83
N GLU A 586 18.87 -6.75 -4.24
CA GLU A 586 18.76 -5.84 -5.38
C GLU A 586 19.36 -4.50 -4.96
N TYR A 587 20.20 -3.92 -5.80
CA TYR A 587 20.79 -2.61 -5.57
C TYR A 587 20.62 -1.73 -6.80
N SER A 588 20.19 -0.49 -6.59
CA SER A 588 19.93 0.46 -7.65
C SER A 588 20.65 1.78 -7.43
N ILE A 589 21.22 2.33 -8.50
CA ILE A 589 21.71 3.70 -8.56
C ILE A 589 20.74 4.49 -9.44
N SER A 590 20.14 5.51 -8.86
CA SER A 590 19.11 6.33 -9.48
C SER A 590 19.61 7.75 -9.70
N GLU A 591 19.68 8.19 -10.96
CA GLU A 591 20.11 9.52 -11.35
C GLU A 591 18.92 10.30 -11.92
N GLU A 592 18.73 11.54 -11.48
CA GLU A 592 17.65 12.41 -11.96
C GLU A 592 18.13 13.83 -12.21
N VAL A 593 17.57 14.46 -13.24
CA VAL A 593 17.68 15.90 -13.49
C VAL A 593 16.30 16.41 -13.88
N GLY A 594 15.86 17.51 -13.28
CA GLY A 594 14.56 18.06 -13.58
C GLY A 594 14.47 19.57 -13.50
N TYR A 595 13.37 20.07 -14.04
CA TYR A 595 13.02 21.48 -14.10
C TYR A 595 11.58 21.66 -13.63
N ARG A 596 11.37 22.64 -12.74
CA ARG A 596 10.06 23.01 -12.21
C ARG A 596 9.73 24.45 -12.53
N TYR A 597 8.49 24.67 -12.93
CA TYR A 597 7.88 25.98 -13.10
C TYR A 597 6.71 26.14 -12.15
N ALA A 598 6.71 27.22 -11.36
CA ALA A 598 5.62 27.59 -10.46
C ALA A 598 5.22 29.06 -10.66
N GLY A 599 4.48 29.33 -11.75
CA GLY A 599 3.95 30.66 -12.04
C GLY A 599 2.69 30.99 -11.25
N ASN A 600 1.98 32.07 -11.62
CA ASN A 600 0.70 32.44 -11.00
C ASN A 600 -0.50 31.68 -11.56
N ARG A 601 -0.39 31.11 -12.77
CA ARG A 601 -1.46 30.35 -13.43
C ARG A 601 -1.07 28.90 -13.63
N VAL A 602 0.09 28.66 -14.23
CA VAL A 602 0.58 27.31 -14.55
C VAL A 602 1.60 26.86 -13.52
N ILE A 603 1.56 25.57 -13.18
CA ILE A 603 2.60 24.83 -12.48
C ILE A 603 2.97 23.63 -13.35
N GLY A 604 4.24 23.24 -13.39
CA GLY A 604 4.63 22.00 -14.04
C GLY A 604 6.04 21.56 -13.68
N SER A 605 6.32 20.30 -13.97
CA SER A 605 7.61 19.64 -13.78
C SER A 605 7.94 18.79 -14.99
N VAL A 606 9.22 18.74 -15.34
CA VAL A 606 9.79 17.75 -16.26
C VAL A 606 11.01 17.14 -15.59
N THR A 607 11.05 15.81 -15.53
CA THR A 607 12.13 15.05 -14.90
C THR A 607 12.68 14.03 -15.89
N PHE A 608 14.00 14.04 -16.10
CA PHE A 608 14.73 12.99 -16.81
C PHE A 608 15.36 12.07 -15.77
N PHE A 609 15.27 10.77 -15.98
CA PHE A 609 15.84 9.79 -15.04
C PHE A 609 16.60 8.67 -15.76
N ASN A 610 17.61 8.14 -15.07
CA ASN A 610 18.40 6.98 -15.46
C ASN A 610 18.72 6.12 -14.25
N TYR A 611 18.25 4.87 -14.26
CA TYR A 611 18.40 3.90 -13.19
C TYR A 611 19.20 2.71 -13.69
N ASN A 612 20.15 2.26 -12.88
CA ASN A 612 20.89 1.02 -13.12
C ASN A 612 20.71 0.09 -11.91
N PHE A 613 20.25 -1.12 -12.19
CA PHE A 613 19.95 -2.15 -11.20
C PHE A 613 20.95 -3.29 -11.30
N THR A 614 21.26 -3.88 -10.16
CA THR A 614 21.98 -5.14 -10.03
C THR A 614 21.13 -6.10 -9.19
N ASN A 615 21.13 -7.39 -9.55
CA ASN A 615 20.29 -8.43 -8.93
C ASN A 615 18.81 -8.05 -8.87
N ARG A 616 18.25 -7.50 -9.95
CA ARG A 616 16.86 -7.09 -10.08
C ARG A 616 15.94 -8.26 -9.73
N GLN A 617 15.14 -8.07 -8.70
CA GLN A 617 14.20 -9.03 -8.14
C GLN A 617 12.79 -8.70 -8.60
N ILE A 618 12.19 -9.55 -9.44
CA ILE A 618 10.87 -9.29 -10.02
C ILE A 618 9.84 -10.18 -9.36
N GLN A 619 8.79 -9.55 -8.82
CA GLN A 619 7.66 -10.26 -8.23
C GLN A 619 6.94 -11.13 -9.25
N THR A 620 6.67 -12.37 -8.85
CA THR A 620 5.87 -13.33 -9.58
C THR A 620 4.88 -13.99 -8.62
N VAL A 621 3.95 -14.79 -9.14
CA VAL A 621 3.01 -15.55 -8.32
C VAL A 621 3.19 -17.03 -8.66
N VAL A 622 3.23 -17.87 -7.64
CA VAL A 622 3.31 -19.32 -7.81
C VAL A 622 2.11 -19.98 -7.12
N SER A 623 1.58 -21.03 -7.73
CA SER A 623 0.54 -21.86 -7.10
C SER A 623 1.21 -22.87 -6.18
N HIS A 624 1.08 -22.67 -4.88
CA HIS A 624 1.48 -23.64 -3.86
C HIS A 624 0.25 -24.44 -3.45
N ASN A 625 0.13 -25.66 -3.97
CA ASN A 625 -0.94 -26.59 -3.58
C ASN A 625 -2.37 -26.03 -3.76
N GLY A 626 -2.57 -25.11 -4.72
CA GLY A 626 -3.85 -24.45 -4.99
C GLY A 626 -3.96 -23.01 -4.46
N SER A 627 -3.12 -22.63 -3.49
CA SER A 627 -3.00 -21.26 -2.99
C SER A 627 -2.06 -20.44 -3.87
N LEU A 628 -2.43 -19.22 -4.26
CA LEU A 628 -1.59 -18.32 -5.04
C LEU A 628 -0.74 -17.46 -4.09
N ILE A 629 0.57 -17.64 -4.09
CA ILE A 629 1.50 -16.91 -3.21
C ILE A 629 2.53 -16.11 -3.98
N GLY A 630 3.01 -15.01 -3.38
CA GLY A 630 4.06 -14.18 -3.96
C GLY A 630 5.42 -14.90 -3.99
N SER A 631 6.14 -14.77 -5.09
CA SER A 631 7.52 -15.24 -5.24
C SER A 631 8.36 -14.20 -5.99
N THR A 632 9.65 -14.46 -6.18
CA THR A 632 10.60 -13.54 -6.80
C THR A 632 11.53 -14.27 -7.76
N VAL A 633 11.72 -13.69 -8.94
CA VAL A 633 12.73 -14.11 -9.92
C VAL A 633 13.87 -13.10 -9.94
N ASN A 634 15.12 -13.56 -9.86
CA ASN A 634 16.29 -12.70 -10.06
C ASN A 634 16.60 -12.59 -11.57
N ALA A 635 16.37 -11.41 -12.13
CA ALA A 635 16.61 -11.07 -13.52
C ALA A 635 17.99 -10.43 -13.79
N GLY A 636 18.86 -10.35 -12.79
CA GLY A 636 20.21 -9.81 -12.95
C GLY A 636 20.22 -8.29 -13.10
N GLY A 637 20.90 -7.77 -14.11
CA GLY A 637 21.00 -6.35 -14.39
C GLY A 637 19.79 -5.82 -15.16
N GLN A 638 19.41 -4.58 -14.87
CA GLN A 638 18.40 -3.84 -15.63
C GLN A 638 18.82 -2.37 -15.72
N THR A 639 18.57 -1.75 -16.87
CA THR A 639 18.71 -0.31 -17.06
C THR A 639 17.34 0.29 -17.38
N SER A 640 16.94 1.36 -16.71
CA SER A 640 15.65 2.03 -16.92
C SER A 640 15.85 3.52 -17.04
N ARG A 641 15.46 4.11 -18.17
CA ARG A 641 15.62 5.54 -18.43
C ARG A 641 14.36 6.12 -19.04
N GLY A 642 14.08 7.38 -18.72
CA GLY A 642 12.82 7.96 -19.15
C GLY A 642 12.66 9.43 -18.85
N ILE A 643 11.46 9.91 -19.15
CA ILE A 643 11.04 11.29 -18.95
C ILE A 643 9.65 11.28 -18.34
N ASP A 644 9.52 11.94 -17.19
CA ASP A 644 8.24 12.27 -16.57
C ASP A 644 7.90 13.73 -16.81
N VAL A 645 6.64 14.00 -17.16
CA VAL A 645 6.09 15.33 -17.34
C VAL A 645 4.79 15.44 -16.56
N GLU A 646 4.61 16.55 -15.85
CA GLU A 646 3.31 16.94 -15.31
C GLU A 646 3.10 18.45 -15.39
N ALA A 647 1.86 18.87 -15.58
CA ALA A 647 1.48 20.27 -15.55
C ALA A 647 0.03 20.42 -15.09
N GLY A 648 -0.25 21.50 -14.38
CA GLY A 648 -1.60 21.86 -13.97
C GLY A 648 -1.82 23.37 -13.94
N LEU A 649 -3.08 23.74 -14.09
CA LEU A 649 -3.52 25.13 -14.00
C LEU A 649 -4.13 25.39 -12.62
N ARG A 650 -3.81 26.53 -12.02
CA ARG A 650 -4.61 27.09 -10.91
C ARG A 650 -6.01 27.43 -11.41
N PRO A 651 -7.03 27.45 -10.54
CA PRO A 651 -8.40 27.71 -10.94
C PRO A 651 -8.52 28.92 -11.89
N TRP A 652 -9.06 28.67 -13.07
CA TRP A 652 -9.35 29.66 -14.09
C TRP A 652 -10.80 29.50 -14.54
N HIS A 653 -11.65 30.47 -14.17
CA HIS A 653 -13.10 30.37 -14.34
C HIS A 653 -13.67 29.04 -13.80
N HIS A 654 -13.26 28.67 -12.58
CA HIS A 654 -13.65 27.42 -11.89
C HIS A 654 -13.06 26.13 -12.45
N PHE A 655 -12.26 26.20 -13.53
CA PHE A 655 -11.59 25.03 -14.09
C PHE A 655 -10.13 24.92 -13.66
N SER A 656 -9.70 23.70 -13.34
CA SER A 656 -8.32 23.36 -12.98
C SER A 656 -7.87 22.09 -13.72
N PRO A 657 -7.46 22.17 -15.00
CA PRO A 657 -6.90 21.05 -15.74
C PRO A 657 -5.54 20.60 -15.20
N TYR A 658 -5.28 19.30 -15.36
CA TYR A 658 -4.04 18.61 -15.06
C TYR A 658 -3.70 17.66 -16.21
N VAL A 659 -2.42 17.54 -16.53
CA VAL A 659 -1.90 16.56 -17.49
C VAL A 659 -0.62 15.96 -16.94
N SER A 660 -0.42 14.67 -17.20
CA SER A 660 0.81 13.96 -16.87
C SER A 660 1.18 12.98 -17.99
N GLY A 661 2.45 12.60 -18.05
CA GLY A 661 2.92 11.57 -18.95
C GLY A 661 4.30 11.04 -18.58
N GLU A 662 4.55 9.81 -18.99
CA GLU A 662 5.83 9.13 -18.85
C GLU A 662 6.21 8.51 -20.19
N TYR A 663 7.47 8.69 -20.59
CA TYR A 663 8.13 7.79 -21.55
C TYR A 663 9.18 6.97 -20.82
N LEU A 664 9.10 5.64 -20.95
CA LEU A 664 9.97 4.69 -20.27
C LEU A 664 10.66 3.76 -21.28
N HIS A 665 11.97 3.64 -21.14
CA HIS A 665 12.78 2.64 -21.85
C HIS A 665 13.55 1.81 -20.83
N ALA A 666 13.04 0.61 -20.53
CA ALA A 666 13.62 -0.34 -19.60
C ALA A 666 14.12 -1.59 -20.33
N THR A 667 15.39 -1.95 -20.12
CA THR A 667 16.05 -3.09 -20.77
C THR A 667 16.66 -4.04 -19.74
N ILE A 668 16.55 -5.35 -20.01
CA ILE A 668 17.23 -6.40 -19.27
C ILE A 668 18.68 -6.47 -19.77
N ASP A 669 19.64 -6.44 -18.85
CA ASP A 669 21.07 -6.32 -19.21
C ASP A 669 21.79 -7.69 -19.24
N ASN A 670 21.12 -8.76 -18.81
CA ASN A 670 21.66 -10.12 -18.74
C ASN A 670 20.77 -11.17 -19.43
N ASP A 671 21.40 -12.28 -19.83
CA ASP A 671 20.70 -13.52 -20.17
C ASP A 671 20.35 -14.23 -18.84
N MET A 672 19.11 -14.68 -18.68
CA MET A 672 18.61 -15.27 -17.44
C MET A 672 18.92 -16.76 -17.35
N ALA A 673 19.30 -17.25 -16.17
CA ALA A 673 19.54 -18.67 -15.94
C ALA A 673 18.22 -19.42 -15.74
N VAL A 674 17.96 -20.43 -16.57
CA VAL A 674 16.75 -21.28 -16.54
C VAL A 674 17.17 -22.70 -16.90
N ASP A 675 16.75 -23.69 -16.11
CA ASP A 675 17.03 -25.12 -16.33
C ASP A 675 18.50 -25.48 -16.61
N GLY A 676 19.43 -24.75 -15.98
CA GLY A 676 20.88 -24.95 -16.15
C GLY A 676 21.46 -24.39 -17.47
N ASP A 677 20.66 -23.68 -18.27
CA ASP A 677 21.07 -22.94 -19.46
C ASP A 677 20.84 -21.42 -19.26
N LEU A 678 21.20 -20.61 -20.25
CA LEU A 678 20.95 -19.17 -20.29
C LEU A 678 19.91 -18.86 -21.37
N LEU A 679 18.77 -18.34 -20.96
CA LEU A 679 17.74 -17.83 -21.85
C LEU A 679 18.19 -16.47 -22.44
N PRO A 680 18.09 -16.23 -23.76
CA PRO A 680 18.67 -15.06 -24.42
C PRO A 680 17.84 -13.77 -24.23
N THR A 681 17.72 -13.33 -22.97
CA THR A 681 16.92 -12.18 -22.53
C THR A 681 17.67 -10.85 -22.56
N ARG A 682 18.99 -10.84 -22.77
CA ARG A 682 19.76 -9.59 -22.79
C ARG A 682 19.31 -8.67 -23.94
N GLY A 683 19.07 -7.41 -23.62
CA GLY A 683 18.62 -6.37 -24.54
C GLY A 683 17.10 -6.37 -24.78
N LYS A 684 16.35 -7.28 -24.15
CA LYS A 684 14.89 -7.31 -24.17
C LYS A 684 14.31 -6.24 -23.25
N THR A 685 13.09 -5.80 -23.54
CA THR A 685 12.33 -4.87 -22.69
C THR A 685 11.91 -5.55 -21.40
N ALA A 686 12.03 -4.85 -20.27
CA ALA A 686 11.61 -5.37 -18.98
C ALA A 686 10.11 -5.66 -18.94
N VAL A 687 9.69 -6.70 -18.22
CA VAL A 687 8.26 -6.99 -18.02
C VAL A 687 7.59 -5.87 -17.21
N ARG A 688 6.26 -5.70 -17.36
CA ARG A 688 5.48 -4.66 -16.64
C ARG A 688 5.96 -3.21 -16.83
N SER A 689 6.68 -2.93 -17.91
CA SER A 689 7.24 -1.60 -18.21
C SER A 689 6.56 -1.00 -19.45
N PRO A 690 5.40 -0.32 -19.30
CA PRO A 690 4.75 0.33 -20.43
C PRO A 690 5.65 1.46 -20.96
N SER A 691 5.91 1.47 -22.26
CA SER A 691 6.82 2.46 -22.86
C SER A 691 6.28 3.89 -22.86
N LEU A 692 4.95 4.03 -22.85
CA LEU A 692 4.26 5.32 -22.82
C LEU A 692 3.04 5.23 -21.91
N GLN A 693 2.90 6.22 -21.04
CA GLN A 693 1.69 6.46 -20.25
C GLN A 693 1.32 7.93 -20.32
N ALA A 694 0.03 8.25 -20.28
CA ALA A 694 -0.45 9.63 -20.24
C ALA A 694 -1.77 9.73 -19.47
N ALA A 695 -1.93 10.80 -18.71
CA ALA A 695 -3.19 11.09 -18.02
C ALA A 695 -3.61 12.55 -18.23
N ILE A 696 -4.93 12.75 -18.31
CA ILE A 696 -5.56 14.07 -18.37
C ILE A 696 -6.64 14.11 -17.29
N GLY A 697 -6.65 15.17 -16.49
CA GLY A 697 -7.70 15.46 -15.51
C GLY A 697 -8.27 16.86 -15.74
N LEU A 698 -9.59 17.01 -15.66
CA LEU A 698 -10.26 18.31 -15.68
C LEU A 698 -11.17 18.41 -14.47
N THR A 699 -10.84 19.35 -13.58
CA THR A 699 -11.65 19.66 -12.41
C THR A 699 -12.47 20.92 -12.64
N TYR A 700 -13.71 20.91 -12.17
CA TYR A 700 -14.58 22.08 -12.05
C TYR A 700 -15.02 22.26 -10.59
N ASP A 701 -15.00 23.49 -10.07
CA ASP A 701 -15.58 23.83 -8.77
C ASP A 701 -15.96 25.32 -8.68
N ASP A 702 -17.26 25.62 -8.54
CA ASP A 702 -17.80 26.97 -8.32
C ASP A 702 -18.22 27.24 -6.86
N GLY A 703 -17.94 26.31 -5.96
CA GLY A 703 -18.36 26.31 -4.56
C GLY A 703 -19.68 25.59 -4.32
N THR A 704 -20.54 25.47 -5.32
CA THR A 704 -21.84 24.78 -5.25
C THR A 704 -21.81 23.49 -6.05
N PHE A 705 -21.53 23.58 -7.34
CA PHE A 705 -21.33 22.45 -8.23
C PHE A 705 -19.84 22.17 -8.37
N PHE A 706 -19.52 20.88 -8.37
CA PHE A 706 -18.17 20.46 -8.62
C PHE A 706 -18.14 19.17 -9.41
N GLY A 707 -17.01 18.91 -10.06
CA GLY A 707 -16.81 17.68 -10.78
C GLY A 707 -15.35 17.46 -11.14
N MET A 708 -15.06 16.25 -11.58
CA MET A 708 -13.75 15.85 -12.07
C MET A 708 -13.94 14.82 -13.18
N ALA A 709 -13.37 15.05 -14.35
CA ALA A 709 -13.26 14.05 -15.40
C ALA A 709 -11.79 13.70 -15.58
N SER A 710 -11.47 12.41 -15.70
CA SER A 710 -10.10 11.97 -15.96
C SER A 710 -10.04 10.87 -16.99
N VAL A 711 -8.96 10.84 -17.77
CA VAL A 711 -8.63 9.79 -18.73
C VAL A 711 -7.18 9.37 -18.50
N LYS A 712 -6.92 8.06 -18.48
CA LYS A 712 -5.59 7.47 -18.39
C LYS A 712 -5.39 6.52 -19.57
N TYR A 713 -4.28 6.69 -20.28
CA TYR A 713 -3.79 5.76 -21.29
C TYR A 713 -2.53 5.05 -20.76
N VAL A 714 -2.48 3.73 -20.94
CA VAL A 714 -1.33 2.89 -20.60
C VAL A 714 -0.99 2.05 -21.83
N GLY A 715 0.26 2.17 -22.29
CA GLY A 715 0.75 1.39 -23.43
C GLY A 715 0.88 -0.11 -23.13
N HIS A 716 1.12 -0.88 -24.19
CA HIS A 716 1.36 -2.32 -24.09
C HIS A 716 2.54 -2.66 -23.16
N GLN A 717 2.46 -3.83 -22.52
CA GLN A 717 3.48 -4.30 -21.58
C GLN A 717 3.83 -5.75 -21.89
N TYR A 718 5.13 -6.08 -21.94
CA TYR A 718 5.55 -7.46 -22.05
C TYR A 718 5.25 -8.23 -20.77
N ALA A 719 4.74 -9.44 -20.94
CA ALA A 719 4.46 -10.37 -19.86
C ALA A 719 5.56 -11.41 -19.69
N THR A 720 6.43 -11.55 -20.71
CA THR A 720 7.54 -12.50 -20.68
C THR A 720 8.90 -11.83 -20.80
N PHE A 721 9.89 -12.41 -20.13
CA PHE A 721 11.28 -11.94 -20.19
C PHE A 721 11.89 -12.05 -21.61
N MET A 722 11.44 -13.03 -22.40
CA MET A 722 11.82 -13.19 -23.81
C MET A 722 11.13 -12.21 -24.77
N ASN A 723 10.12 -11.48 -24.29
CA ASN A 723 9.27 -10.56 -25.06
C ASN A 723 8.53 -11.25 -26.22
N ASP A 724 8.17 -12.52 -26.05
CA ASP A 724 7.37 -13.30 -27.00
C ASP A 724 5.86 -13.23 -26.76
N GLU A 725 5.43 -12.68 -25.61
CA GLU A 725 4.03 -12.35 -25.32
C GLU A 725 3.87 -11.01 -24.58
N ARG A 726 2.79 -10.27 -24.87
CA ARG A 726 2.49 -8.96 -24.30
C ARG A 726 0.98 -8.73 -24.16
N MET A 727 0.59 -7.94 -23.15
CA MET A 727 -0.76 -7.41 -23.05
C MET A 727 -0.96 -6.20 -23.98
N PRO A 728 -2.19 -5.98 -24.50
CA PRO A 728 -2.53 -4.79 -25.28
C PRO A 728 -2.48 -3.51 -24.45
N ASP A 729 -2.46 -2.37 -25.14
CA ASP A 729 -2.70 -1.06 -24.54
C ASP A 729 -4.16 -0.91 -24.09
N HIS A 730 -4.41 0.01 -23.18
CA HIS A 730 -5.76 0.31 -22.71
C HIS A 730 -5.93 1.77 -22.33
N THR A 731 -7.19 2.21 -22.30
CA THR A 731 -7.60 3.54 -21.84
C THR A 731 -8.79 3.43 -20.92
N THR A 732 -8.73 4.11 -19.80
CA THR A 732 -9.82 4.19 -18.81
C THR A 732 -10.22 5.63 -18.61
N GLY A 733 -11.50 5.84 -18.27
CA GLY A 733 -12.06 7.16 -18.01
C GLY A 733 -12.95 7.15 -16.78
N ASN A 734 -12.81 8.17 -15.93
CA ASN A 734 -13.62 8.35 -14.72
C ASN A 734 -14.29 9.73 -14.72
N LEU A 735 -15.44 9.82 -14.07
CA LEU A 735 -16.20 11.06 -13.92
C LEU A 735 -16.80 11.16 -12.51
N THR A 736 -16.58 12.28 -11.84
CA THR A 736 -17.26 12.65 -10.61
C THR A 736 -18.11 13.89 -10.88
N LEU A 737 -19.36 13.87 -10.40
CA LEU A 737 -20.27 15.01 -10.36
C LEU A 737 -20.74 15.20 -8.93
N GLY A 738 -20.80 16.43 -8.44
CA GLY A 738 -21.23 16.69 -7.08
C GLY A 738 -21.91 18.05 -6.88
N TYR A 739 -22.69 18.12 -5.81
CA TYR A 739 -23.48 19.28 -5.41
C TYR A 739 -23.37 19.51 -3.91
N ARG A 740 -22.99 20.73 -3.52
CA ARG A 740 -22.87 21.19 -2.14
C ARG A 740 -24.05 22.06 -1.77
N MET A 741 -24.67 21.71 -0.67
CA MET A 741 -25.81 22.42 -0.11
C MET A 741 -25.35 23.41 0.97
N SER A 742 -26.15 24.45 1.17
CA SER A 742 -26.06 25.24 2.40
C SER A 742 -26.44 24.40 3.61
N SER A 743 -25.87 24.69 4.78
CA SER A 743 -26.13 23.96 6.03
C SER A 743 -27.62 23.98 6.42
N ILE A 744 -28.15 22.83 6.87
CA ILE A 744 -29.55 22.64 7.26
C ILE A 744 -29.59 22.04 8.67
N GLY A 745 -29.92 22.87 9.67
CA GLY A 745 -29.99 22.43 11.07
C GLY A 745 -28.63 21.93 11.59
N VAL A 746 -28.58 20.68 12.05
CA VAL A 746 -27.35 20.01 12.51
C VAL A 746 -26.45 19.56 11.35
N ALA A 747 -27.01 19.38 10.15
CA ALA A 747 -26.26 18.96 8.98
C ALA A 747 -25.50 20.17 8.42
N ARG A 748 -24.18 20.19 8.60
CA ARG A 748 -23.27 21.23 8.10
C ARG A 748 -22.78 20.86 6.71
N HIS A 749 -23.05 21.75 5.75
CA HIS A 749 -22.64 21.61 4.35
C HIS A 749 -22.93 20.24 3.70
N PRO A 750 -24.19 19.74 3.70
CA PRO A 750 -24.49 18.47 3.06
C PRO A 750 -24.04 18.43 1.59
N GLU A 751 -23.55 17.28 1.14
CA GLU A 751 -23.03 17.08 -0.21
C GLU A 751 -23.59 15.80 -0.81
N PHE A 752 -23.89 15.84 -2.11
CA PHE A 752 -24.21 14.65 -2.91
C PHE A 752 -23.18 14.50 -4.01
N ARG A 753 -22.73 13.27 -4.25
CA ARG A 753 -21.73 12.91 -5.26
C ARG A 753 -22.17 11.69 -6.05
N LEU A 754 -21.94 11.74 -7.35
CA LEU A 754 -22.00 10.60 -8.27
C LEU A 754 -20.59 10.35 -8.79
N ASN A 755 -20.06 9.17 -8.55
CA ASN A 755 -18.78 8.71 -9.08
C ASN A 755 -19.05 7.64 -10.15
N PHE A 756 -18.53 7.84 -11.35
CA PHE A 756 -18.54 6.90 -12.46
C PHE A 756 -17.11 6.45 -12.72
N ILE A 757 -16.88 5.15 -12.65
CA ILE A 757 -15.56 4.52 -12.82
C ILE A 757 -15.63 3.68 -14.09
N ASN A 758 -14.60 3.77 -14.93
CA ASN A 758 -14.59 3.16 -16.25
C ASN A 758 -15.87 3.53 -17.07
N ILE A 759 -16.12 4.83 -17.25
CA ILE A 759 -17.34 5.38 -17.85
C ILE A 759 -17.61 4.89 -19.28
N THR A 760 -16.58 4.39 -19.97
CA THR A 760 -16.68 3.81 -21.31
C THR A 760 -17.04 2.33 -21.33
N ASP A 761 -17.10 1.69 -20.16
CA ASP A 761 -17.30 0.25 -20.00
C ASP A 761 -16.32 -0.58 -20.84
N SER A 762 -15.04 -0.17 -20.85
CA SER A 762 -14.02 -0.91 -21.58
C SER A 762 -13.65 -2.17 -20.79
N HIS A 763 -13.65 -3.33 -21.46
CA HIS A 763 -13.11 -4.57 -20.90
C HIS A 763 -11.66 -4.70 -21.35
N TYR A 764 -10.74 -4.73 -20.39
CA TYR A 764 -9.30 -4.69 -20.66
C TYR A 764 -8.53 -5.53 -19.63
N LEU A 765 -7.31 -5.89 -19.99
CA LEU A 765 -6.33 -6.41 -19.03
C LEU A 765 -5.67 -5.22 -18.34
N SER A 766 -5.74 -5.14 -17.01
CA SER A 766 -5.22 -4.00 -16.24
C SER A 766 -3.73 -4.11 -15.93
N GLY A 767 -3.16 -5.32 -15.99
CA GLY A 767 -1.74 -5.57 -15.80
C GLY A 767 -1.34 -7.03 -15.90
N VAL A 768 -0.03 -7.28 -15.93
CA VAL A 768 0.55 -8.63 -15.87
C VAL A 768 0.52 -9.14 -14.43
N ALA A 769 -0.21 -10.21 -14.17
CA ALA A 769 -0.33 -10.82 -12.85
C ALA A 769 0.85 -11.75 -12.55
N ASN A 770 1.17 -12.66 -13.46
CA ASN A 770 2.33 -13.55 -13.33
C ASN A 770 3.22 -13.47 -14.60
N PRO A 771 4.40 -12.81 -14.54
CA PRO A 771 5.33 -12.85 -15.63
C PRO A 771 6.07 -14.19 -15.72
N THR A 772 6.29 -14.71 -16.92
CA THR A 772 7.03 -15.97 -17.15
C THR A 772 8.30 -15.74 -17.97
N PHE A 773 9.21 -16.71 -18.00
CA PHE A 773 10.46 -16.62 -18.77
C PHE A 773 10.20 -16.45 -20.28
N ASN A 774 9.36 -17.31 -20.83
CA ASN A 774 8.98 -17.37 -22.25
C ASN A 774 7.61 -18.03 -22.37
N ALA A 775 6.74 -17.49 -23.23
CA ALA A 775 5.42 -18.07 -23.50
C ALA A 775 5.48 -19.23 -24.50
N ARG A 776 6.54 -19.26 -25.31
CA ARG A 776 6.80 -20.31 -26.31
C ARG A 776 8.14 -20.96 -26.04
N ASP A 777 8.30 -22.22 -26.42
CA ASP A 777 9.57 -22.93 -26.31
C ASP A 777 10.72 -22.09 -26.91
N ALA A 778 11.80 -21.96 -26.15
CA ALA A 778 12.95 -21.16 -26.51
C ALA A 778 14.23 -21.99 -26.40
N THR A 779 15.17 -21.76 -27.31
CA THR A 779 16.49 -22.39 -27.23
C THR A 779 17.42 -21.54 -26.38
N GLY A 780 17.92 -22.11 -25.28
CA GLY A 780 18.97 -21.52 -24.46
C GLY A 780 20.27 -21.35 -25.23
N ARG A 781 21.19 -20.52 -24.70
CA ARG A 781 22.48 -20.23 -25.33
C ARG A 781 23.33 -21.48 -25.55
N TYR A 782 23.15 -22.52 -24.74
CA TYR A 782 23.87 -23.79 -24.85
C TYR A 782 23.08 -24.88 -25.58
N GLY A 783 21.93 -24.54 -26.18
CA GLY A 783 21.15 -25.43 -27.05
C GLY A 783 20.04 -26.21 -26.37
N THR A 784 19.83 -26.02 -25.05
CA THR A 784 18.72 -26.65 -24.32
C THR A 784 17.40 -26.04 -24.77
N THR A 785 16.36 -26.85 -24.96
CA THR A 785 15.00 -26.32 -25.17
C THR A 785 14.38 -26.05 -23.81
N ILE A 786 14.11 -24.78 -23.53
CA ILE A 786 13.41 -24.31 -22.34
C ILE A 786 11.93 -24.22 -22.73
N ALA A 787 11.08 -24.96 -22.01
CA ALA A 787 9.66 -25.04 -22.31
C ALA A 787 8.97 -23.68 -22.13
N GLY A 788 7.96 -23.40 -22.96
CA GLY A 788 7.10 -22.22 -22.80
C GLY A 788 6.08 -22.39 -21.68
N GLU A 789 5.83 -21.31 -20.94
CA GLU A 789 4.79 -21.20 -19.91
C GLU A 789 3.98 -19.93 -20.14
N ALA A 790 2.65 -20.07 -20.23
CA ALA A 790 1.76 -18.94 -20.45
C ALA A 790 1.75 -18.00 -19.23
N PRO A 791 2.02 -16.70 -19.41
CA PRO A 791 1.85 -15.73 -18.33
C PRO A 791 0.36 -15.47 -18.07
N THR A 792 0.05 -14.91 -16.90
CA THR A 792 -1.32 -14.55 -16.51
C THR A 792 -1.50 -13.06 -16.29
N TYR A 793 -2.74 -12.60 -16.38
CA TYR A 793 -3.11 -11.18 -16.36
C TYR A 793 -4.24 -10.90 -15.36
N TYR A 794 -4.24 -9.66 -14.84
CA TYR A 794 -5.39 -9.09 -14.15
C TYR A 794 -6.38 -8.56 -15.17
N VAL A 795 -7.66 -8.86 -14.95
CA VAL A 795 -8.77 -8.31 -15.74
C VAL A 795 -9.25 -7.04 -15.06
N GLY A 796 -9.15 -5.89 -15.72
CA GLY A 796 -9.53 -4.60 -15.17
C GLY A 796 -11.01 -4.49 -14.84
N GLY A 797 -11.34 -3.74 -13.79
CA GLY A 797 -12.71 -3.51 -13.35
C GLY A 797 -13.61 -2.90 -14.44
N GLY A 798 -14.82 -3.45 -14.57
CA GLY A 798 -15.86 -2.92 -15.46
C GLY A 798 -16.44 -1.59 -15.00
N PHE A 799 -17.46 -1.08 -15.71
CA PHE A 799 -18.17 0.12 -15.31
C PHE A 799 -18.72 0.02 -13.88
N ALA A 800 -18.50 1.04 -13.05
CA ALA A 800 -19.14 1.16 -11.74
C ALA A 800 -19.68 2.57 -11.52
N MET A 801 -20.79 2.66 -10.80
CA MET A 801 -21.37 3.93 -10.36
C MET A 801 -21.65 3.88 -8.87
N LEU A 802 -21.27 4.91 -8.14
CA LEU A 802 -21.60 5.11 -6.73
C LEU A 802 -22.31 6.45 -6.54
N LEU A 803 -23.43 6.43 -5.84
CA LEU A 803 -24.05 7.62 -5.26
C LEU A 803 -23.60 7.73 -3.80
N THR A 804 -23.08 8.88 -3.41
CA THR A 804 -22.65 9.17 -2.04
C THR A 804 -23.37 10.41 -1.52
N GLY A 805 -23.92 10.32 -0.31
CA GLY A 805 -24.38 11.46 0.46
C GLY A 805 -23.49 11.66 1.68
N SER A 806 -23.11 12.91 1.96
CA SER A 806 -22.26 13.22 3.11
C SER A 806 -22.65 14.52 3.80
N SER A 807 -22.27 14.65 5.06
CA SER A 807 -22.48 15.87 5.85
C SER A 807 -21.49 15.94 7.00
N ALA A 808 -21.01 17.15 7.30
CA ALA A 808 -20.40 17.45 8.58
C ALA A 808 -21.48 17.73 9.65
N PHE A 809 -21.12 17.73 10.92
CA PHE A 809 -22.02 18.11 12.03
C PHE A 809 -21.30 18.82 13.19
#